data_AF-A0A3D0USV9-F1
#
_entry.id   AF-A0A3D0USV9-F1
#
_cell.length_a   1.000
_cell.length_b   1.000
_cell.length_c   1.000
_cell.angle_alpha   90.00
_cell.angle_beta   90.00
_cell.angle_gamma   90.00
#
_symmetry.space_group_name_H-M   'P 1'
#
loop_
_entity.id
_entity.type
_entity.pdbx_description
1 polymer ?
#
loop_
_entity_poly.entity_id
_entity_poly.type
_entity_poly.pdbx_seq_one_letter_code
_entity_poly.pdbx_strand_id
1 'polypeptide(L)'
;MNRLYRAFLLTLLLFGLLLINSSKDAIAQDEQDYLNEARSLLAQMTPEERVGQLFLVTFIGDTVTNDSDIADLILNYNIGGISILSKNDNIGGSNNAPVQLAEFINDLQFLSLNGPLLEEEGIEETESGDQIIPSPTPAIESSGNPVPLFIATVHEGDGPPYTQILHGLTELPNPMAIGATWQPEQSKTIGEIAGKELSSLGVNLLLGPSLDVLESPQPFSPSDLGTRSFGGDPFWVGIMGQSYTVGIHEGSEGRVAVIAKHFPGYGSSDRPINEEVGTVRKSLEQLKQIELAPFFSVTGDAIDPLSTVDGLLTAHVRYQGFQGNIRATTAPVSFDPQALTTLLELPQFAEWRQNGGLIVSDELGVRAVQRFFDGTGQEFPHRQVAKDALLAGNDLLYLSQFALAGRNYNSQLANMKDTIIWFQEKYETDQTFQQRIDEAALTIIQQKLKLYDGNFEPENVFVDPLKVPEVINQGQSSVFDLAQDAITLIAPSQADLDDQLPIGVNERIVIFTDLRESRQCSACEEEPWLDVQALESRMLALYGPQASAQVQPDQISSFSFKHLNDFLLARPEAFPSPTPFSELTPSAGSFIATPTPEGLQTVEPTPTISPSIFVPAALETANWIIFAMLRPDANVPDSDAINIFLKERPDIVRNANIVVLAFNAPYFLDTTEISSLSTYYGLYSKIDPFVDAAVRALFQESPLSGRSPVNIEGIRYDLFEVTKPDPEQVIELFIVDDGVPKSPPSQAPLEVRPGATLRLQTGVIVDRNGNPVPDGTPVQFIQQDRIQGFVNVIGEQPTLNGIANLDYLLEARSGNFRITATTGEARASQEIDIVIGENAVVSVNTPTPAPTQIPTTTLTPSPTTTTTPSPQPTSTLTPRPTATLEPETLNPEKEDTTVFGEVQMLLGFGLGLLATGGAGYAISRTEHNNLPVIVRCILWGILGALIAYNYFMLGLPGTTWLESLGSWAALLITLFGGVVGLLLHR
;
A
#
# COMPACT_ATOMS: atom_id res chain seq x y z
N MET A 1 51.33 5.16 -1.92
CA MET A 1 50.04 4.48 -1.64
C MET A 1 48.81 5.23 -2.18
N ASN A 2 48.70 6.56 -2.07
CA ASN A 2 47.48 7.31 -2.49
C ASN A 2 47.07 7.29 -3.98
N ARG A 3 47.99 7.11 -4.93
CA ARG A 3 47.62 7.12 -6.37
C ARG A 3 47.04 5.79 -6.85
N LEU A 4 47.53 4.66 -6.36
CA LEU A 4 46.98 3.34 -6.69
C LEU A 4 45.61 3.13 -6.04
N TYR A 5 45.41 3.62 -4.81
CA TYR A 5 44.13 3.50 -4.12
C TYR A 5 43.04 4.36 -4.77
N ARG A 6 43.37 5.59 -5.21
CA ARG A 6 42.45 6.44 -5.99
C ARG A 6 42.15 5.86 -7.36
N ALA A 7 43.14 5.28 -8.05
CA ALA A 7 42.90 4.61 -9.32
C ALA A 7 41.99 3.38 -9.14
N PHE A 8 42.18 2.61 -8.05
CA PHE A 8 41.35 1.47 -7.70
C PHE A 8 39.90 1.87 -7.40
N LEU A 9 39.69 2.92 -6.57
CA LEU A 9 38.36 3.48 -6.30
C LEU A 9 37.69 4.04 -7.55
N LEU A 10 38.42 4.73 -8.43
CA LEU A 10 37.87 5.21 -9.70
C LEU A 10 37.46 4.05 -10.61
N THR A 11 38.26 2.99 -10.69
CA THR A 11 37.88 1.79 -11.44
C THR A 11 36.69 1.07 -10.81
N LEU A 12 36.57 1.04 -9.48
CA LEU A 12 35.44 0.40 -8.79
C LEU A 12 34.15 1.20 -8.98
N LEU A 13 34.24 2.53 -8.99
CA LEU A 13 33.13 3.44 -9.26
C LEU A 13 32.74 3.44 -10.74
N LEU A 14 33.70 3.40 -11.66
CA LEU A 14 33.45 3.19 -13.10
C LEU A 14 32.86 1.81 -13.38
N PHE A 15 33.31 0.77 -12.68
CA PHE A 15 32.77 -0.58 -12.80
C PHE A 15 31.37 -0.66 -12.22
N GLY A 16 31.09 0.00 -11.08
CA GLY A 16 29.75 0.14 -10.52
C GLY A 16 28.79 0.89 -11.45
N LEU A 17 29.22 2.02 -12.02
CA LEU A 17 28.43 2.77 -13.02
C LEU A 17 28.22 1.99 -14.33
N LEU A 18 29.22 1.21 -14.76
CA LEU A 18 29.09 0.31 -15.92
C LEU A 18 28.13 -0.85 -15.64
N LEU A 19 28.13 -1.40 -14.42
CA LEU A 19 27.21 -2.47 -14.02
C LEU A 19 25.76 -1.97 -13.91
N ILE A 20 25.53 -0.77 -13.36
CA ILE A 20 24.19 -0.18 -13.24
C ILE A 20 23.61 0.20 -14.60
N ASN A 21 24.42 0.75 -15.52
CA ASN A 21 23.95 1.00 -16.88
C ASN A 21 23.73 -0.32 -17.65
N SER A 22 24.61 -1.32 -17.46
CA SER A 22 24.44 -2.63 -18.09
C SER A 22 23.19 -3.37 -17.62
N SER A 23 22.76 -3.19 -16.36
CA SER A 23 21.54 -3.84 -15.84
C SER A 23 20.27 -3.17 -16.35
N LYS A 24 20.24 -1.83 -16.43
CA LYS A 24 19.10 -1.11 -17.05
C LYS A 24 18.95 -1.44 -18.53
N ASP A 25 20.07 -1.48 -19.25
CA ASP A 25 20.08 -1.87 -20.67
C ASP A 25 19.63 -3.33 -20.86
N ALA A 26 19.95 -4.23 -19.92
CA ALA A 26 19.51 -5.63 -19.96
C ALA A 26 18.00 -5.78 -19.68
N ILE A 27 17.45 -5.11 -18.67
CA ILE A 27 16.01 -5.19 -18.35
C ILE A 27 15.16 -4.60 -19.49
N ALA A 28 15.59 -3.48 -20.06
CA ALA A 28 14.94 -2.90 -21.23
C ALA A 28 15.02 -3.81 -22.47
N GLN A 29 16.12 -4.58 -22.60
CA GLN A 29 16.29 -5.58 -23.65
C GLN A 29 15.33 -6.77 -23.43
N ASP A 30 15.26 -7.32 -22.21
CA ASP A 30 14.36 -8.43 -21.87
C ASP A 30 12.89 -8.05 -22.09
N GLU A 31 12.50 -6.84 -21.68
CA GLU A 31 11.15 -6.33 -21.90
C GLU A 31 10.77 -6.22 -23.37
N GLN A 32 11.72 -5.75 -24.19
CA GLN A 32 11.54 -5.68 -25.64
C GLN A 32 11.49 -7.07 -26.28
N ASP A 33 12.24 -8.03 -25.75
CA ASP A 33 12.26 -9.42 -26.21
C ASP A 33 10.92 -10.11 -25.90
N TYR A 34 10.39 -9.97 -24.68
CA TYR A 34 9.04 -10.45 -24.33
C TYR A 34 7.96 -9.82 -25.19
N LEU A 35 8.03 -8.52 -25.49
CA LEU A 35 7.08 -7.86 -26.38
C LEU A 35 7.13 -8.43 -27.80
N ASN A 36 8.34 -8.72 -28.32
CA ASN A 36 8.51 -9.30 -29.65
C ASN A 36 7.95 -10.74 -29.71
N GLU A 37 8.20 -11.52 -28.66
CA GLU A 37 7.66 -12.87 -28.53
C GLU A 37 6.14 -12.87 -28.37
N ALA A 38 5.58 -11.96 -27.56
CA ALA A 38 4.14 -11.77 -27.44
C ALA A 38 3.48 -11.45 -28.79
N ARG A 39 4.10 -10.58 -29.60
CA ARG A 39 3.63 -10.30 -30.98
C ARG A 39 3.67 -11.55 -31.87
N SER A 40 4.70 -12.38 -31.71
CA SER A 40 4.86 -13.63 -32.47
C SER A 40 3.78 -14.63 -32.10
N LEU A 41 3.50 -14.82 -30.80
CA LEU A 41 2.44 -15.69 -30.31
C LEU A 41 1.06 -15.20 -30.74
N LEU A 42 0.77 -13.91 -30.53
CA LEU A 42 -0.51 -13.31 -30.92
C LEU A 42 -0.77 -13.44 -32.43
N ALA A 43 0.25 -13.29 -33.26
CA ALA A 43 0.14 -13.46 -34.71
C ALA A 43 -0.24 -14.88 -35.14
N GLN A 44 0.06 -15.89 -34.31
CA GLN A 44 -0.27 -17.29 -34.54
C GLN A 44 -1.63 -17.68 -33.96
N MET A 45 -2.21 -16.85 -33.07
CA MET A 45 -3.49 -17.13 -32.43
C MET A 45 -4.71 -16.91 -33.34
N THR A 46 -5.73 -17.74 -33.18
CA THR A 46 -7.06 -17.54 -33.78
C THR A 46 -7.81 -16.37 -33.14
N PRO A 47 -8.84 -15.80 -33.79
CA PRO A 47 -9.72 -14.80 -33.18
C PRO A 47 -10.27 -15.22 -31.80
N GLU A 48 -10.67 -16.48 -31.66
CA GLU A 48 -11.24 -17.03 -30.43
C GLU A 48 -10.21 -17.08 -29.31
N GLU A 49 -8.98 -17.52 -29.62
CA GLU A 49 -7.87 -17.55 -28.65
C GLU A 49 -7.52 -16.14 -28.18
N ARG A 50 -7.44 -15.16 -29.08
CA ARG A 50 -7.15 -13.75 -28.74
C ARG A 50 -8.23 -13.15 -27.85
N VAL A 51 -9.50 -13.37 -28.21
CA VAL A 51 -10.64 -12.90 -27.43
C VAL A 51 -10.67 -13.56 -26.05
N GLY A 52 -10.43 -14.86 -25.99
CA GLY A 52 -10.44 -15.64 -24.75
C GLY A 52 -9.43 -15.13 -23.72
N GLN A 53 -8.25 -14.66 -24.15
CA GLN A 53 -7.22 -14.12 -23.26
C GLN A 53 -7.69 -12.99 -22.34
N LEU A 54 -8.69 -12.21 -22.75
CA LEU A 54 -9.17 -11.04 -22.01
C LEU A 54 -9.95 -11.39 -20.75
N PHE A 55 -10.36 -12.64 -20.55
CA PHE A 55 -11.31 -13.00 -19.50
C PHE A 55 -10.65 -13.69 -18.32
N LEU A 56 -10.80 -13.07 -17.15
CA LEU A 56 -10.55 -13.67 -15.84
C LEU A 56 -11.90 -14.09 -15.25
N VAL A 57 -12.15 -15.39 -15.07
CA VAL A 57 -13.47 -15.90 -14.68
C VAL A 57 -13.48 -16.53 -13.30
N THR A 58 -14.65 -16.58 -12.68
CA THR A 58 -14.91 -17.39 -11.48
C THR A 58 -15.75 -18.61 -11.82
N PHE A 59 -15.51 -19.73 -11.14
CA PHE A 59 -16.25 -20.99 -11.34
C PHE A 59 -16.43 -21.70 -9.99
N ILE A 60 -17.33 -22.68 -9.91
CA ILE A 60 -17.60 -23.46 -8.69
C ILE A 60 -16.94 -24.85 -8.77
N GLY A 61 -16.36 -25.29 -7.66
CA GLY A 61 -15.79 -26.63 -7.46
C GLY A 61 -14.26 -26.66 -7.40
N ASP A 62 -13.72 -27.80 -6.98
CA ASP A 62 -12.30 -28.05 -6.68
C ASP A 62 -11.74 -29.25 -7.48
N THR A 63 -12.46 -29.72 -8.50
CA THR A 63 -12.06 -30.87 -9.32
C THR A 63 -12.25 -30.57 -10.80
N VAL A 64 -11.33 -31.06 -11.63
CA VAL A 64 -11.39 -30.91 -13.09
C VAL A 64 -11.71 -32.25 -13.73
N THR A 65 -12.77 -32.27 -14.53
CA THR A 65 -13.08 -33.36 -15.47
C THR A 65 -13.29 -32.76 -16.85
N ASN A 66 -13.18 -33.56 -17.93
CA ASN A 66 -13.42 -33.08 -19.30
C ASN A 66 -14.83 -32.49 -19.50
N ASP A 67 -15.81 -32.92 -18.69
CA ASP A 67 -17.19 -32.43 -18.73
C ASP A 67 -17.46 -31.27 -17.76
N SER A 68 -16.47 -30.84 -16.98
CA SER A 68 -16.64 -29.76 -16.01
C SER A 68 -16.83 -28.41 -16.70
N ASP A 69 -17.62 -27.52 -16.07
CA ASP A 69 -17.89 -26.19 -16.62
C ASP A 69 -16.61 -25.37 -16.83
N ILE A 70 -15.60 -25.56 -15.96
CA ILE A 70 -14.31 -24.88 -16.09
C ILE A 70 -13.47 -25.46 -17.23
N ALA A 71 -13.51 -26.78 -17.44
CA ALA A 71 -12.86 -27.38 -18.60
C ALA A 71 -13.46 -26.90 -19.92
N ASP A 72 -14.79 -26.76 -20.00
CA ASP A 72 -15.46 -26.18 -21.18
C ASP A 72 -15.00 -24.73 -21.44
N LEU A 73 -14.92 -23.90 -20.40
CA LEU A 73 -14.42 -22.53 -20.54
C LEU A 73 -12.96 -22.47 -21.01
N ILE A 74 -12.09 -23.33 -20.50
CA ILE A 74 -10.67 -23.39 -20.90
C ILE A 74 -10.55 -23.88 -22.35
N LEU A 75 -11.13 -25.05 -22.66
CA LEU A 75 -10.91 -25.74 -23.92
C LEU A 75 -11.67 -25.12 -25.11
N ASN A 76 -12.91 -24.66 -24.88
CA ASN A 76 -13.78 -24.20 -25.96
C ASN A 76 -13.92 -22.68 -26.03
N TYR A 77 -13.69 -21.97 -24.92
CA TYR A 77 -13.76 -20.50 -24.86
C TYR A 77 -12.39 -19.84 -24.70
N ASN A 78 -11.31 -20.63 -24.56
CA ASN A 78 -9.91 -20.19 -24.52
C ASN A 78 -9.65 -19.09 -23.47
N ILE A 79 -10.33 -19.15 -22.32
CA ILE A 79 -10.23 -18.12 -21.28
C ILE A 79 -8.77 -17.88 -20.86
N GLY A 80 -8.42 -16.63 -20.61
CA GLY A 80 -7.05 -16.24 -20.26
C GLY A 80 -6.69 -16.45 -18.80
N GLY A 81 -7.67 -16.55 -17.91
CA GLY A 81 -7.40 -16.75 -16.49
C GLY A 81 -8.63 -17.12 -15.67
N ILE A 82 -8.34 -17.57 -14.45
CA ILE A 82 -9.33 -17.99 -13.45
C ILE A 82 -9.01 -17.34 -12.12
N SER A 83 -10.03 -17.12 -11.30
CA SER A 83 -9.86 -16.66 -9.92
C SER A 83 -10.29 -17.74 -8.93
N ILE A 84 -9.37 -18.12 -8.06
CA ILE A 84 -9.57 -19.12 -7.00
C ILE A 84 -10.19 -18.45 -5.79
N LEU A 85 -11.40 -18.86 -5.43
CA LEU A 85 -12.20 -18.25 -4.36
C LEU A 85 -12.75 -19.31 -3.40
N SER A 86 -12.60 -19.05 -2.10
CA SER A 86 -13.16 -19.90 -1.04
C SER A 86 -14.68 -20.04 -1.14
N LYS A 87 -15.39 -18.93 -1.38
CA LYS A 87 -16.86 -18.89 -1.53
C LYS A 87 -17.40 -19.73 -2.69
N ASN A 88 -16.54 -20.17 -3.58
CA ASN A 88 -16.87 -20.97 -4.76
C ASN A 88 -16.46 -22.45 -4.61
N ASP A 89 -16.05 -22.88 -3.42
CA ASP A 89 -15.58 -24.25 -3.16
C ASP A 89 -14.37 -24.63 -4.02
N ASN A 90 -13.49 -23.68 -4.35
CA ASN A 90 -12.22 -23.99 -5.03
C ASN A 90 -11.12 -24.46 -4.05
N ILE A 91 -11.36 -24.37 -2.74
CA ILE A 91 -10.38 -24.63 -1.68
C ILE A 91 -11.09 -25.43 -0.57
N GLY A 92 -10.53 -26.59 -0.21
CA GLY A 92 -11.04 -27.44 0.87
C GLY A 92 -10.70 -26.92 2.28
N GLY A 93 -11.39 -27.41 3.31
CA GLY A 93 -11.25 -27.00 4.72
C GLY A 93 -10.27 -27.81 5.55
N SER A 94 -9.18 -28.31 4.97
CA SER A 94 -8.20 -29.13 5.72
C SER A 94 -6.80 -28.51 5.67
N ASN A 95 -5.91 -28.90 6.58
CA ASN A 95 -4.51 -28.49 6.52
C ASN A 95 -3.77 -29.00 5.26
N ASN A 96 -4.33 -29.97 4.55
CA ASN A 96 -3.81 -30.44 3.26
C ASN A 96 -4.36 -29.65 2.06
N ALA A 97 -5.24 -28.67 2.28
CA ALA A 97 -5.85 -27.87 1.22
C ALA A 97 -4.82 -27.17 0.31
N PRO A 98 -3.67 -26.65 0.79
CA PRO A 98 -2.66 -26.09 -0.10
C PRO A 98 -2.09 -27.09 -1.10
N VAL A 99 -1.84 -28.35 -0.68
CA VAL A 99 -1.34 -29.40 -1.57
C VAL A 99 -2.39 -29.76 -2.63
N GLN A 100 -3.64 -29.95 -2.20
CA GLN A 100 -4.77 -30.23 -3.10
C GLN A 100 -4.99 -29.08 -4.09
N LEU A 101 -4.83 -27.84 -3.64
CA LEU A 101 -4.95 -26.67 -4.49
C LEU A 101 -3.82 -26.62 -5.54
N ALA A 102 -2.59 -27.00 -5.19
CA ALA A 102 -1.48 -27.08 -6.14
C ALA A 102 -1.70 -28.17 -7.20
N GLU A 103 -2.21 -29.35 -6.80
CA GLU A 103 -2.62 -30.41 -7.73
C GLU A 103 -3.72 -29.91 -8.67
N PHE A 104 -4.76 -29.29 -8.11
CA PHE A 104 -5.88 -28.73 -8.86
C PHE A 104 -5.45 -27.62 -9.85
N ILE A 105 -4.54 -26.73 -9.46
CA ILE A 105 -4.00 -25.70 -10.34
C ILE A 105 -3.18 -26.32 -11.48
N ASN A 106 -2.40 -27.37 -11.22
CA ASN A 106 -1.69 -28.10 -12.27
C ASN A 106 -2.66 -28.73 -13.28
N ASP A 107 -3.78 -29.30 -12.84
CA ASP A 107 -4.80 -29.85 -13.75
C ASP A 107 -5.41 -28.76 -14.66
N LEU A 108 -5.67 -27.57 -14.09
CA LEU A 108 -6.17 -26.41 -14.84
C LEU A 108 -5.14 -25.91 -15.86
N GLN A 109 -3.87 -25.82 -15.48
CA GLN A 109 -2.79 -25.44 -16.40
C GLN A 109 -2.58 -26.49 -17.49
N PHE A 110 -2.71 -27.79 -17.15
CA PHE A 110 -2.62 -28.88 -18.12
C PHE A 110 -3.68 -28.74 -19.21
N LEU A 111 -4.94 -28.45 -18.84
CA LEU A 111 -6.00 -28.21 -19.83
C LEU A 111 -5.64 -27.08 -20.81
N SER A 112 -5.04 -25.99 -20.31
CA SER A 112 -4.66 -24.83 -21.10
C SER A 112 -3.47 -25.09 -22.05
N LEU A 113 -2.51 -25.93 -21.64
CA LEU A 113 -1.27 -26.18 -22.39
C LEU A 113 -1.34 -27.42 -23.29
N ASN A 114 -2.05 -28.46 -22.85
CA ASN A 114 -2.01 -29.80 -23.45
C ASN A 114 -3.35 -30.26 -24.00
N GLY A 115 -4.45 -29.57 -23.67
CA GLY A 115 -5.81 -29.93 -24.09
C GLY A 115 -6.51 -30.89 -23.11
N PRO A 116 -7.55 -31.62 -23.54
CA PRO A 116 -8.39 -32.42 -22.64
C PRO A 116 -7.59 -33.51 -21.92
N LEU A 117 -8.02 -33.82 -20.69
CA LEU A 117 -7.46 -34.91 -19.89
C LEU A 117 -7.67 -36.24 -20.62
N LEU A 118 -6.68 -37.12 -20.62
CA LEU A 118 -6.85 -38.47 -21.15
C LEU A 118 -7.82 -39.22 -20.24
N GLU A 119 -8.91 -39.74 -20.80
CA GLU A 119 -9.76 -40.68 -20.08
C GLU A 119 -8.93 -41.93 -19.77
N GLU A 120 -8.85 -42.32 -18.49
CA GLU A 120 -8.35 -43.65 -18.14
C GLU A 120 -9.30 -44.68 -18.76
N GLU A 121 -8.93 -45.25 -19.92
CA GLU A 121 -9.61 -46.44 -20.43
C GLU A 121 -9.53 -47.52 -19.35
N GLY A 122 -10.70 -47.94 -18.87
CA GLY A 122 -10.86 -48.80 -17.70
C GLY A 122 -9.84 -49.92 -17.66
N ILE A 123 -9.04 -49.93 -16.60
CA ILE A 123 -8.21 -51.07 -16.25
C ILE A 123 -9.17 -52.23 -15.92
N GLU A 124 -9.35 -53.17 -16.86
CA GLU A 124 -9.83 -54.49 -16.50
C GLU A 124 -8.82 -55.09 -15.52
N GLU A 125 -9.24 -55.28 -14.26
CA GLU A 125 -8.50 -56.06 -13.27
C GLU A 125 -8.16 -57.43 -13.86
N THR A 126 -6.92 -57.61 -14.31
CA THR A 126 -6.39 -58.93 -14.62
C THR A 126 -5.69 -59.46 -13.38
N GLU A 127 -6.19 -60.59 -12.85
CA GLU A 127 -5.59 -61.37 -11.78
C GLU A 127 -4.21 -61.92 -12.23
N SER A 128 -3.17 -61.10 -12.25
CA SER A 128 -1.78 -61.55 -12.11
C SER A 128 -0.90 -60.33 -11.86
N GLY A 129 -0.46 -60.16 -10.62
CA GLY A 129 0.55 -59.19 -10.28
C GLY A 129 1.87 -59.51 -10.98
N ASP A 130 2.16 -58.77 -12.04
CA ASP A 130 3.52 -58.50 -12.48
C ASP A 130 3.55 -57.10 -13.11
N GLN A 131 4.62 -56.36 -12.83
CA GLN A 131 4.72 -54.93 -13.11
C GLN A 131 4.52 -54.58 -14.58
N ILE A 132 3.63 -53.63 -14.85
CA ILE A 132 3.54 -52.93 -16.14
C ILE A 132 3.86 -51.46 -15.86
N ILE A 133 4.99 -51.00 -16.40
CA ILE A 133 5.27 -49.59 -16.65
C ILE A 133 4.52 -49.23 -17.93
N PRO A 134 3.53 -48.32 -17.93
CA PRO A 134 3.12 -47.68 -19.15
C PRO A 134 3.85 -46.35 -19.28
N SER A 135 4.77 -46.27 -20.24
CA SER A 135 5.01 -45.00 -20.93
C SER A 135 3.89 -44.83 -21.96
N PRO A 136 3.21 -43.67 -22.01
CA PRO A 136 2.59 -43.22 -23.22
C PRO A 136 3.20 -41.89 -23.69
N THR A 137 3.89 -41.94 -24.81
CA THR A 137 3.96 -40.85 -25.79
C THR A 137 4.03 -41.58 -27.14
N PRO A 138 3.11 -41.33 -28.10
CA PRO A 138 3.08 -40.02 -28.75
C PRO A 138 1.72 -39.44 -29.15
N ALA A 139 1.75 -38.09 -29.18
CA ALA A 139 1.07 -37.16 -30.09
C ALA A 139 -0.45 -37.03 -29.96
N ILE A 140 -0.87 -36.14 -29.06
CA ILE A 140 -2.01 -35.26 -29.32
C ILE A 140 -1.48 -34.17 -30.25
N GLU A 141 -2.09 -33.97 -31.43
CA GLU A 141 -1.87 -32.73 -32.19
C GLU A 141 -2.28 -31.58 -31.26
N SER A 142 -1.32 -30.81 -30.75
CA SER A 142 -1.60 -29.65 -29.90
C SER A 142 -2.53 -28.72 -30.65
N SER A 143 -3.78 -28.62 -30.22
CA SER A 143 -4.66 -27.57 -30.69
C SER A 143 -4.20 -26.26 -30.06
N GLY A 144 -3.53 -25.41 -30.84
CA GLY A 144 -3.23 -24.03 -30.48
C GLY A 144 -1.81 -23.75 -29.97
N ASN A 145 -1.47 -22.47 -29.91
CA ASN A 145 -0.23 -21.99 -29.29
C ASN A 145 -0.43 -22.00 -27.77
N PRO A 146 0.25 -22.87 -27.00
CA PRO A 146 -0.02 -23.04 -25.59
C PRO A 146 0.32 -21.77 -24.81
N VAL A 147 -0.65 -21.22 -24.09
CA VAL A 147 -0.49 -20.07 -23.19
C VAL A 147 -1.04 -20.45 -21.83
N PRO A 148 -0.27 -20.31 -20.73
CA PRO A 148 -0.74 -20.66 -19.40
C PRO A 148 -1.86 -19.73 -18.94
N LEU A 149 -2.68 -20.19 -18.00
CA LEU A 149 -3.71 -19.39 -17.36
C LEU A 149 -3.08 -18.40 -16.38
N PHE A 150 -3.67 -17.21 -16.24
CA PHE A 150 -3.57 -16.50 -14.98
C PHE A 150 -4.38 -17.24 -13.91
N ILE A 151 -3.76 -17.53 -12.78
CA ILE A 151 -4.34 -18.13 -11.59
C ILE A 151 -4.37 -17.04 -10.53
N ALA A 152 -5.52 -16.39 -10.41
CA ALA A 152 -5.71 -15.21 -9.59
C ALA A 152 -6.22 -15.54 -8.19
N THR A 153 -5.74 -14.81 -7.18
CA THR A 153 -6.35 -14.84 -5.85
C THR A 153 -6.29 -13.47 -5.17
N VAL A 154 -6.99 -13.35 -4.05
CA VAL A 154 -6.91 -12.20 -3.13
C VAL A 154 -6.31 -12.71 -1.83
N HIS A 155 -5.22 -12.09 -1.38
CA HIS A 155 -4.53 -12.49 -0.17
C HIS A 155 -4.15 -11.24 0.64
N GLU A 156 -5.17 -10.55 1.16
CA GLU A 156 -5.00 -9.29 1.92
C GLU A 156 -4.58 -9.53 3.39
N GLY A 157 -4.63 -10.77 3.87
CA GLY A 157 -4.31 -11.14 5.24
C GLY A 157 -5.49 -11.03 6.21
N ASP A 158 -5.20 -11.26 7.50
CA ASP A 158 -6.12 -11.23 8.65
C ASP A 158 -7.28 -12.23 8.54
N GLY A 159 -7.07 -13.36 7.86
CA GLY A 159 -8.08 -14.41 7.75
C GLY A 159 -9.39 -13.92 7.09
N PRO A 160 -10.55 -14.46 7.50
CA PRO A 160 -11.84 -14.08 6.95
C PRO A 160 -12.20 -12.61 7.24
N PRO A 161 -12.88 -11.91 6.31
CA PRO A 161 -13.31 -12.37 4.99
C PRO A 161 -12.29 -12.08 3.87
N TYR A 162 -11.06 -11.64 4.21
CA TYR A 162 -10.12 -11.04 3.25
C TYR A 162 -9.01 -12.00 2.77
N THR A 163 -8.93 -13.19 3.35
CA THR A 163 -8.04 -14.28 2.95
C THR A 163 -8.83 -15.42 2.31
N GLN A 164 -8.42 -15.91 1.14
CA GLN A 164 -9.09 -17.04 0.47
C GLN A 164 -8.68 -18.41 1.01
N ILE A 165 -7.42 -18.58 1.44
CA ILE A 165 -6.88 -19.86 1.92
C ILE A 165 -6.67 -19.73 3.43
N LEU A 166 -7.56 -20.33 4.22
CA LEU A 166 -7.61 -20.18 5.67
C LEU A 166 -6.73 -21.17 6.43
N HIS A 167 -6.31 -22.27 5.79
CA HIS A 167 -5.57 -23.35 6.44
C HIS A 167 -4.28 -23.71 5.72
N GLY A 168 -3.28 -24.13 6.50
CA GLY A 168 -2.01 -24.66 6.03
C GLY A 168 -0.98 -23.61 5.59
N LEU A 169 -1.40 -22.39 5.28
CA LEU A 169 -0.52 -21.25 4.99
C LEU A 169 -0.12 -20.51 6.26
N THR A 170 0.87 -19.61 6.15
CA THR A 170 1.15 -18.65 7.22
C THR A 170 0.00 -17.65 7.33
N GLU A 171 -0.53 -17.45 8.54
CA GLU A 171 -1.53 -16.40 8.79
C GLU A 171 -0.87 -15.02 8.67
N LEU A 172 -1.22 -14.25 7.64
CA LEU A 172 -0.65 -12.93 7.43
C LEU A 172 -1.47 -11.86 8.15
N PRO A 173 -0.85 -10.77 8.63
CA PRO A 173 -1.57 -9.61 9.17
C PRO A 173 -2.27 -8.80 8.07
N ASN A 174 -3.26 -7.98 8.44
CA ASN A 174 -3.84 -7.01 7.51
C ASN A 174 -2.91 -5.80 7.26
N PRO A 175 -3.15 -5.02 6.18
CA PRO A 175 -2.33 -3.87 5.83
C PRO A 175 -2.18 -2.83 6.95
N MET A 176 -3.23 -2.55 7.73
CA MET A 176 -3.15 -1.55 8.80
C MET A 176 -2.23 -2.00 9.93
N ALA A 177 -2.20 -3.29 10.26
CA ALA A 177 -1.26 -3.84 11.24
C ALA A 177 0.19 -3.70 10.75
N ILE A 178 0.44 -3.96 9.46
CA ILE A 178 1.76 -3.72 8.83
C ILE A 178 2.13 -2.24 8.93
N GLY A 179 1.19 -1.34 8.60
CA GLY A 179 1.39 0.11 8.67
C GLY A 179 1.65 0.64 10.09
N ALA A 180 1.05 0.03 11.12
CA ALA A 180 1.23 0.41 12.51
C ALA A 180 2.67 0.18 13.03
N THR A 181 3.46 -0.63 12.32
CA THR A 181 4.87 -0.85 12.63
C THR A 181 5.78 0.30 12.19
N TRP A 182 5.36 1.07 11.17
CA TRP A 182 6.19 2.08 10.49
C TRP A 182 7.53 1.54 9.94
N GLN A 183 7.63 0.22 9.74
CA GLN A 183 8.84 -0.47 9.27
C GLN A 183 8.64 -1.09 7.87
N PRO A 184 9.13 -0.44 6.79
CA PRO A 184 9.01 -0.95 5.42
C PRO A 184 9.62 -2.35 5.24
N GLU A 185 10.71 -2.65 5.95
CA GLU A 185 11.35 -3.99 5.94
C GLU A 185 10.41 -5.11 6.41
N GLN A 186 9.54 -4.83 7.39
CA GLN A 186 8.55 -5.82 7.82
C GLN A 186 7.46 -6.01 6.75
N SER A 187 7.03 -4.92 6.09
CA SER A 187 6.11 -5.01 4.95
C SER A 187 6.70 -5.89 3.84
N LYS A 188 8.00 -5.72 3.55
CA LYS A 188 8.75 -6.56 2.62
C LYS A 188 8.75 -8.03 3.06
N THR A 189 9.09 -8.32 4.32
CA THR A 189 9.11 -9.70 4.83
C THR A 189 7.74 -10.38 4.73
N ILE A 190 6.64 -9.68 5.01
CA ILE A 190 5.29 -10.26 4.82
C ILE A 190 5.01 -10.51 3.33
N GLY A 191 5.42 -9.60 2.45
CA GLY A 191 5.37 -9.81 1.00
C GLY A 191 6.17 -11.04 0.56
N GLU A 192 7.38 -11.25 1.09
CA GLU A 192 8.22 -12.41 0.78
C GLU A 192 7.54 -13.73 1.15
N ILE A 193 6.92 -13.80 2.33
CA ILE A 193 6.16 -14.97 2.77
C ILE A 193 4.98 -15.22 1.82
N ALA A 194 4.18 -14.19 1.53
CA ALA A 194 3.04 -14.28 0.63
C ALA A 194 3.45 -14.73 -0.78
N GLY A 195 4.48 -14.11 -1.36
CA GLY A 195 4.94 -14.41 -2.72
C GLY A 195 5.45 -15.84 -2.85
N LYS A 196 6.22 -16.29 -1.85
CA LYS A 196 6.78 -17.65 -1.81
C LYS A 196 5.72 -18.72 -1.62
N GLU A 197 4.77 -18.50 -0.72
CA GLU A 197 3.69 -19.45 -0.49
C GLU A 197 2.76 -19.51 -1.70
N LEU A 198 2.31 -18.38 -2.23
CA LEU A 198 1.42 -18.35 -3.40
C LEU A 198 2.05 -18.98 -4.64
N SER A 199 3.30 -18.65 -4.97
CA SER A 199 3.97 -19.23 -6.14
C SER A 199 4.14 -20.75 -6.02
N SER A 200 4.36 -21.28 -4.81
CA SER A 200 4.47 -22.73 -4.57
C SER A 200 3.19 -23.50 -4.85
N LEU A 201 2.03 -22.82 -4.79
CA LEU A 201 0.72 -23.38 -5.13
C LEU A 201 0.41 -23.28 -6.63
N GLY A 202 1.23 -22.56 -7.41
CA GLY A 202 0.96 -22.25 -8.82
C GLY A 202 0.06 -21.03 -9.03
N VAL A 203 -0.25 -20.27 -7.96
CA VAL A 203 -0.88 -18.95 -8.08
C VAL A 203 0.14 -18.01 -8.71
N ASN A 204 -0.26 -17.26 -9.73
CA ASN A 204 0.64 -16.40 -10.51
C ASN A 204 0.08 -14.98 -10.72
N LEU A 205 -1.06 -14.65 -10.13
CA LEU A 205 -1.68 -13.32 -10.18
C LEU A 205 -2.27 -12.95 -8.81
N LEU A 206 -1.70 -11.95 -8.13
CA LEU A 206 -2.22 -11.43 -6.87
C LEU A 206 -3.03 -10.16 -7.13
N LEU A 207 -4.32 -10.18 -6.79
CA LEU A 207 -5.21 -9.01 -6.84
C LEU A 207 -5.05 -8.17 -5.56
N GLY A 208 -3.90 -7.52 -5.42
CA GLY A 208 -3.49 -6.66 -4.31
C GLY A 208 -2.01 -6.24 -4.46
N PRO A 209 -1.45 -5.48 -3.52
CA PRO A 209 -2.08 -4.98 -2.29
C PRO A 209 -3.02 -3.79 -2.54
N SER A 210 -3.75 -3.40 -1.49
CA SER A 210 -4.53 -2.16 -1.48
C SER A 210 -3.60 -0.97 -1.22
N LEU A 211 -3.62 0.02 -2.11
CA LEU A 211 -2.91 1.30 -1.99
C LEU A 211 -3.88 2.46 -1.72
N ASP A 212 -5.10 2.15 -1.28
CA ASP A 212 -6.07 3.17 -0.90
C ASP A 212 -5.63 3.87 0.40
N VAL A 213 -5.69 5.21 0.40
CA VAL A 213 -5.32 6.04 1.56
C VAL A 213 -6.53 6.28 2.46
N LEU A 214 -6.44 5.90 3.73
CA LEU A 214 -7.49 6.16 4.74
C LEU A 214 -7.23 7.49 5.46
N GLU A 215 -7.36 8.61 4.74
CA GLU A 215 -7.10 9.97 5.26
C GLU A 215 -8.01 10.31 6.45
N SER A 216 -9.29 9.93 6.38
CA SER A 216 -10.30 10.23 7.38
C SER A 216 -11.16 9.00 7.68
N PRO A 217 -10.84 8.27 8.77
CA PRO A 217 -11.64 7.13 9.22
C PRO A 217 -13.11 7.47 9.45
N GLN A 218 -14.01 6.57 9.06
CA GLN A 218 -15.46 6.67 9.22
C GLN A 218 -16.01 5.41 9.92
N PRO A 219 -15.82 5.25 11.24
CA PRO A 219 -16.05 4.01 12.00
C PRO A 219 -17.40 3.28 11.78
N PHE A 220 -18.45 4.02 11.42
CA PHE A 220 -19.80 3.47 11.25
C PHE A 220 -20.29 3.53 9.79
N SER A 221 -19.45 3.98 8.87
CA SER A 221 -19.75 4.02 7.45
C SER A 221 -19.45 2.65 6.84
N PRO A 222 -20.40 2.04 6.10
CA PRO A 222 -20.12 0.83 5.34
C PRO A 222 -19.07 1.02 4.23
N SER A 223 -18.66 2.26 3.94
CA SER A 223 -17.65 2.61 2.94
C SER A 223 -16.25 2.75 3.53
N ASP A 224 -16.10 2.63 4.86
CA ASP A 224 -14.81 2.71 5.52
C ASP A 224 -13.89 1.58 5.07
N LEU A 225 -12.64 1.90 4.76
CA LEU A 225 -11.65 0.89 4.36
C LEU A 225 -11.34 -0.09 5.50
N GLY A 226 -11.52 0.32 6.75
CA GLY A 226 -11.10 -0.45 7.91
C GLY A 226 -9.60 -0.73 7.84
N THR A 227 -9.25 -1.96 8.21
CA THR A 227 -7.86 -2.43 8.26
C THR A 227 -7.25 -2.77 6.90
N ARG A 228 -7.97 -2.55 5.79
CA ARG A 228 -7.53 -2.85 4.42
C ARG A 228 -6.68 -1.76 3.76
N SER A 229 -6.20 -0.81 4.55
CA SER A 229 -5.27 0.25 4.15
C SER A 229 -4.04 0.20 5.03
N PHE A 230 -2.86 0.44 4.46
CA PHE A 230 -1.64 0.60 5.24
C PHE A 230 -1.69 1.84 6.16
N GLY A 231 -2.52 2.85 5.87
CA GLY A 231 -2.60 4.05 6.69
C GLY A 231 -3.29 5.24 6.03
N GLY A 232 -3.21 6.39 6.68
CA GLY A 232 -3.82 7.64 6.21
C GLY A 232 -2.86 8.63 5.55
N ASP A 233 -1.55 8.38 5.61
CA ASP A 233 -0.54 9.25 5.01
C ASP A 233 -0.13 8.71 3.62
N PRO A 234 -0.34 9.47 2.53
CA PRO A 234 -0.08 9.00 1.17
C PRO A 234 1.36 8.54 0.92
N PHE A 235 2.35 9.18 1.54
CA PHE A 235 3.75 8.80 1.38
C PHE A 235 3.98 7.43 2.01
N TRP A 236 3.55 7.24 3.26
CA TRP A 236 3.76 5.98 3.96
C TRP A 236 2.97 4.81 3.37
N VAL A 237 1.75 5.05 2.86
CA VAL A 237 1.01 4.02 2.11
C VAL A 237 1.78 3.60 0.86
N GLY A 238 2.39 4.54 0.15
CA GLY A 238 3.26 4.26 -0.99
C GLY A 238 4.49 3.43 -0.62
N ILE A 239 5.23 3.84 0.43
CA ILE A 239 6.43 3.13 0.90
C ILE A 239 6.11 1.70 1.37
N MET A 240 5.02 1.51 2.14
CA MET A 240 4.60 0.18 2.60
C MET A 240 4.17 -0.71 1.44
N GLY A 241 3.38 -0.17 0.51
CA GLY A 241 2.94 -0.86 -0.70
C GLY A 241 4.09 -1.26 -1.61
N GLN A 242 5.04 -0.33 -1.82
CA GLN A 242 6.26 -0.58 -2.57
C GLN A 242 7.07 -1.73 -1.97
N SER A 243 7.28 -1.70 -0.65
CA SER A 243 8.04 -2.73 0.06
C SER A 243 7.35 -4.10 0.01
N TYR A 244 6.02 -4.12 0.16
CA TYR A 244 5.22 -5.34 0.01
C TYR A 244 5.37 -5.93 -1.41
N THR A 245 5.30 -5.10 -2.45
CA THR A 245 5.49 -5.52 -3.84
C THR A 245 6.87 -6.12 -4.07
N VAL A 246 7.94 -5.48 -3.56
CA VAL A 246 9.30 -6.04 -3.61
C VAL A 246 9.31 -7.43 -2.97
N GLY A 247 8.70 -7.56 -1.78
CA GLY A 247 8.62 -8.83 -1.09
C GLY A 247 7.93 -9.90 -1.91
N ILE A 248 6.77 -9.61 -2.52
CA ILE A 248 6.06 -10.57 -3.38
C ILE A 248 6.94 -11.02 -4.55
N HIS A 249 7.61 -10.09 -5.24
CA HIS A 249 8.47 -10.44 -6.37
C HIS A 249 9.70 -11.24 -5.95
N GLU A 250 10.35 -10.88 -4.84
CA GLU A 250 11.49 -11.64 -4.31
C GLU A 250 11.08 -13.04 -3.83
N GLY A 251 10.02 -13.13 -3.03
CA GLY A 251 9.53 -14.40 -2.49
C GLY A 251 9.02 -15.35 -3.57
N SER A 252 8.39 -14.81 -4.62
CA SER A 252 7.90 -15.59 -5.75
C SER A 252 8.94 -15.82 -6.84
N GLU A 253 10.12 -15.22 -6.77
CA GLU A 253 11.10 -15.18 -7.87
C GLU A 253 10.50 -14.64 -9.18
N GLY A 254 9.66 -13.60 -9.08
CA GLY A 254 8.97 -12.98 -10.23
C GLY A 254 7.81 -13.81 -10.80
N ARG A 255 7.38 -14.88 -10.11
CA ARG A 255 6.32 -15.80 -10.58
C ARG A 255 4.90 -15.36 -10.27
N VAL A 256 4.72 -14.31 -9.47
CA VAL A 256 3.42 -13.76 -9.11
C VAL A 256 3.34 -12.31 -9.57
N ALA A 257 2.44 -12.04 -10.52
CA ALA A 257 2.14 -10.67 -10.94
C ALA A 257 1.34 -9.93 -9.87
N VAL A 258 1.75 -8.71 -9.52
CA VAL A 258 1.11 -7.87 -8.49
C VAL A 258 0.19 -6.84 -9.13
N ILE A 259 -1.11 -6.91 -8.81
CA ILE A 259 -2.14 -6.00 -9.31
C ILE A 259 -2.63 -5.09 -8.19
N ALA A 260 -2.02 -3.91 -8.04
CA ALA A 260 -2.38 -2.96 -6.99
C ALA A 260 -3.79 -2.37 -7.18
N LYS A 261 -4.48 -2.12 -6.06
CA LYS A 261 -5.90 -1.70 -6.07
C LYS A 261 -6.23 -0.65 -5.01
N HIS A 262 -7.32 0.10 -5.10
CA HIS A 262 -8.27 0.15 -6.22
C HIS A 262 -8.02 1.44 -7.00
N PHE A 263 -7.36 1.34 -8.15
CA PHE A 263 -6.93 2.49 -8.94
C PHE A 263 -8.11 3.33 -9.46
N PRO A 264 -8.04 4.68 -9.43
CA PRO A 264 -6.97 5.55 -8.94
C PRO A 264 -7.03 5.92 -7.45
N GLY A 265 -7.80 5.21 -6.63
CA GLY A 265 -7.88 5.37 -5.18
C GLY A 265 -9.32 5.43 -4.66
N TYR A 266 -9.71 4.47 -3.84
CA TYR A 266 -11.07 4.33 -3.31
C TYR A 266 -11.27 5.02 -1.94
N GLY A 267 -10.19 5.33 -1.20
CA GLY A 267 -10.27 5.65 0.23
C GLY A 267 -11.13 6.86 0.64
N SER A 268 -11.40 7.80 -0.27
CA SER A 268 -12.27 8.95 -0.02
C SER A 268 -13.68 8.81 -0.63
N SER A 269 -14.09 7.60 -1.02
CA SER A 269 -15.40 7.34 -1.63
C SER A 269 -16.54 7.51 -0.63
N ASP A 270 -17.65 8.08 -1.09
CA ASP A 270 -18.85 8.27 -0.27
C ASP A 270 -19.81 7.06 -0.23
N ARG A 271 -19.47 5.97 -0.93
CA ARG A 271 -20.27 4.73 -0.98
C ARG A 271 -19.41 3.45 -0.97
N PRO A 272 -19.97 2.31 -0.54
CA PRO A 272 -19.31 1.00 -0.59
C PRO A 272 -19.12 0.53 -2.04
N ILE A 273 -17.89 0.17 -2.41
CA ILE A 273 -17.50 -0.15 -3.80
C ILE A 273 -18.34 -1.25 -4.45
N ASN A 274 -18.82 -2.23 -3.67
CA ASN A 274 -19.59 -3.36 -4.17
C ASN A 274 -21.11 -3.15 -4.19
N GLU A 275 -21.63 -2.12 -3.51
CA GLU A 275 -23.08 -1.91 -3.31
C GLU A 275 -23.66 -0.80 -4.20
N GLU A 276 -22.91 0.28 -4.41
CA GLU A 276 -23.33 1.44 -5.18
C GLU A 276 -22.09 2.20 -5.69
N VAL A 277 -22.11 2.68 -6.94
CA VAL A 277 -21.04 3.52 -7.49
C VAL A 277 -20.92 4.82 -6.69
N GLY A 278 -19.85 4.94 -5.92
CA GLY A 278 -19.49 6.12 -5.13
C GLY A 278 -18.82 7.23 -5.94
N THR A 279 -18.56 8.35 -5.27
CA THR A 279 -17.83 9.49 -5.83
C THR A 279 -16.74 9.97 -4.87
N VAL A 280 -15.51 10.05 -5.37
CA VAL A 280 -14.40 10.77 -4.72
C VAL A 280 -14.44 12.24 -5.15
N ARG A 281 -14.63 13.13 -4.18
CA ARG A 281 -14.88 14.57 -4.40
C ARG A 281 -13.61 15.41 -4.31
N LYS A 282 -12.60 15.05 -5.11
CA LYS A 282 -11.30 15.73 -5.18
C LYS A 282 -11.01 16.19 -6.61
N SER A 283 -10.33 17.32 -6.73
CA SER A 283 -9.75 17.79 -8.01
C SER A 283 -8.61 16.87 -8.45
N LEU A 284 -8.21 16.93 -9.73
CA LEU A 284 -7.09 16.12 -10.22
C LEU A 284 -5.78 16.41 -9.46
N GLU A 285 -5.55 17.67 -9.10
CA GLU A 285 -4.40 18.09 -8.30
C GLU A 285 -4.42 17.48 -6.90
N GLN A 286 -5.58 17.42 -6.25
CA GLN A 286 -5.74 16.75 -4.96
C GLN A 286 -5.58 15.24 -5.08
N LEU A 287 -6.12 14.61 -6.14
CA LEU A 287 -5.94 13.19 -6.41
C LEU A 287 -4.44 12.86 -6.54
N LYS A 288 -3.68 13.69 -7.27
CA LYS A 288 -2.21 13.53 -7.42
C LYS A 288 -1.47 13.57 -6.09
N GLN A 289 -1.96 14.35 -5.12
CA GLN A 289 -1.31 14.53 -3.82
C GLN A 289 -1.70 13.45 -2.79
N ILE A 290 -2.86 12.78 -2.98
CA ILE A 290 -3.42 11.87 -1.99
C ILE A 290 -3.66 10.49 -2.59
N GLU A 291 -4.72 10.32 -3.38
CA GLU A 291 -5.14 9.02 -3.89
C GLU A 291 -4.12 8.37 -4.86
N LEU A 292 -3.53 9.15 -5.75
CA LEU A 292 -2.60 8.67 -6.78
C LEU A 292 -1.16 8.55 -6.28
N ALA A 293 -0.79 9.23 -5.17
CA ALA A 293 0.60 9.28 -4.73
C ALA A 293 1.17 7.87 -4.44
N PRO A 294 0.45 6.96 -3.75
CA PRO A 294 0.90 5.57 -3.61
C PRO A 294 1.04 4.82 -4.94
N PHE A 295 0.15 5.06 -5.91
CA PHE A 295 0.22 4.42 -7.22
C PHE A 295 1.42 4.91 -8.03
N PHE A 296 1.79 6.19 -7.92
CA PHE A 296 3.02 6.71 -8.52
C PHE A 296 4.25 6.00 -7.97
N SER A 297 4.34 5.79 -6.65
CA SER A 297 5.50 5.15 -6.01
C SER A 297 5.72 3.69 -6.40
N VAL A 298 4.72 3.02 -6.97
CA VAL A 298 4.83 1.63 -7.46
C VAL A 298 4.78 1.53 -8.98
N THR A 299 4.79 2.66 -9.69
CA THR A 299 4.82 2.70 -11.16
C THR A 299 5.99 3.56 -11.62
N GLY A 300 5.76 4.76 -12.15
CA GLY A 300 6.83 5.60 -12.73
C GLY A 300 7.79 6.21 -11.72
N ASP A 301 7.41 6.32 -10.44
CA ASP A 301 8.28 6.79 -9.37
C ASP A 301 8.90 5.64 -8.56
N ALA A 302 8.72 4.39 -9.02
CA ALA A 302 9.32 3.20 -8.40
C ALA A 302 10.85 3.28 -8.40
N ILE A 303 11.47 2.85 -7.29
CA ILE A 303 12.93 2.99 -7.08
C ILE A 303 13.70 1.98 -7.94
N ASP A 304 13.10 0.80 -8.16
CA ASP A 304 13.65 -0.29 -8.95
C ASP A 304 12.54 -1.18 -9.57
N PRO A 305 12.88 -2.08 -10.51
CA PRO A 305 11.91 -2.96 -11.16
C PRO A 305 11.16 -3.92 -10.24
N LEU A 306 11.77 -4.41 -9.15
CA LEU A 306 11.08 -5.27 -8.17
C LEU A 306 10.03 -4.50 -7.39
N SER A 307 10.20 -3.18 -7.27
CA SER A 307 9.27 -2.29 -6.60
C SER A 307 8.11 -1.80 -7.50
N THR A 308 8.16 -2.13 -8.80
CA THR A 308 7.16 -1.76 -9.80
C THR A 308 6.06 -2.83 -9.87
N VAL A 309 4.78 -2.45 -9.75
CA VAL A 309 3.66 -3.41 -9.91
C VAL A 309 3.44 -3.78 -11.37
N ASP A 310 2.96 -4.99 -11.61
CA ASP A 310 2.67 -5.49 -12.97
C ASP A 310 1.35 -4.95 -13.53
N GLY A 311 0.43 -4.57 -12.66
CA GLY A 311 -0.88 -4.08 -13.07
C GLY A 311 -1.60 -3.24 -12.04
N LEU A 312 -2.69 -2.61 -12.49
CA LEU A 312 -3.58 -1.80 -11.68
C LEU A 312 -5.03 -2.27 -11.86
N LEU A 313 -5.74 -2.48 -10.75
CA LEU A 313 -7.15 -2.87 -10.75
C LEU A 313 -8.05 -1.64 -10.63
N THR A 314 -8.90 -1.39 -11.62
CA THR A 314 -9.70 -0.16 -11.73
C THR A 314 -10.98 -0.22 -10.89
N ALA A 315 -11.19 0.80 -10.06
CA ALA A 315 -12.35 0.88 -9.17
C ALA A 315 -13.65 1.25 -9.91
N HIS A 316 -14.79 0.75 -9.44
CA HIS A 316 -16.12 1.18 -9.89
C HIS A 316 -16.57 2.51 -9.22
N VAL A 317 -15.74 3.55 -9.32
CA VAL A 317 -15.87 4.82 -8.61
C VAL A 317 -15.80 6.03 -9.56
N ARG A 318 -16.58 7.07 -9.27
CA ARG A 318 -16.51 8.37 -9.98
C ARG A 318 -15.52 9.30 -9.31
N TYR A 319 -14.87 10.16 -10.08
CA TYR A 319 -13.95 11.18 -9.55
C TYR A 319 -14.34 12.56 -10.07
N GLN A 320 -14.53 13.50 -9.15
CA GLN A 320 -14.95 14.86 -9.49
C GLN A 320 -13.89 15.60 -10.34
N GLY A 321 -12.61 15.26 -10.19
CA GLY A 321 -11.52 15.84 -10.95
C GLY A 321 -11.63 15.70 -12.48
N PHE A 322 -12.44 14.75 -12.97
CA PHE A 322 -12.69 14.55 -14.40
C PHE A 322 -14.02 15.16 -14.88
N GLN A 323 -14.79 15.78 -13.99
CA GLN A 323 -16.06 16.41 -14.35
C GLN A 323 -15.81 17.80 -14.95
N GLY A 324 -16.17 18.00 -16.22
CA GLY A 324 -16.09 19.32 -16.86
C GLY A 324 -17.01 20.39 -16.25
N ASN A 325 -18.00 20.00 -15.42
CA ASN A 325 -18.77 20.90 -14.56
C ASN A 325 -19.37 20.16 -13.36
N ILE A 326 -19.67 20.88 -12.26
CA ILE A 326 -20.15 20.33 -10.98
C ILE A 326 -21.53 19.62 -11.02
N ARG A 327 -22.24 19.65 -12.16
CA ARG A 327 -23.53 18.98 -12.35
C ARG A 327 -23.45 17.79 -13.31
N ALA A 328 -22.29 17.56 -13.93
CA ALA A 328 -22.07 16.44 -14.81
C ALA A 328 -21.84 15.17 -13.98
N THR A 329 -22.62 14.13 -14.24
CA THR A 329 -22.32 12.79 -13.73
C THR A 329 -21.40 12.09 -14.71
N THR A 330 -20.18 11.79 -14.29
CA THR A 330 -19.26 10.93 -15.05
C THR A 330 -19.62 9.46 -14.86
N ALA A 331 -19.17 8.63 -15.79
CA ALA A 331 -19.14 7.19 -15.57
C ALA A 331 -18.09 6.86 -14.48
N PRO A 332 -18.18 5.70 -13.82
CA PRO A 332 -17.08 5.19 -13.02
C PRO A 332 -15.82 5.06 -13.88
N VAL A 333 -14.63 5.25 -13.31
CA VAL A 333 -13.36 5.22 -14.08
C VAL A 333 -13.16 3.91 -14.85
N SER A 334 -13.62 2.79 -14.30
CA SER A 334 -13.60 1.47 -14.95
C SER A 334 -14.45 1.38 -16.22
N PHE A 335 -15.34 2.35 -16.47
CA PHE A 335 -16.22 2.44 -17.63
C PHE A 335 -16.11 3.81 -18.34
N ASP A 336 -15.14 4.65 -17.99
CA ASP A 336 -14.96 6.00 -18.53
C ASP A 336 -13.63 6.08 -19.31
N PRO A 337 -13.66 5.93 -20.65
CA PRO A 337 -12.44 5.95 -21.46
C PRO A 337 -11.69 7.28 -21.39
N GLN A 338 -12.41 8.40 -21.21
CA GLN A 338 -11.77 9.71 -21.16
C GLN A 338 -11.03 9.89 -19.83
N ALA A 339 -11.68 9.52 -18.72
CA ALA A 339 -11.07 9.60 -17.40
C ALA A 339 -9.86 8.66 -17.28
N LEU A 340 -10.00 7.39 -17.69
CA LEU A 340 -8.92 6.42 -17.60
C LEU A 340 -7.74 6.78 -18.52
N THR A 341 -7.99 7.23 -19.75
CA THR A 341 -6.92 7.72 -20.64
C THR A 341 -6.19 8.93 -20.04
N THR A 342 -6.94 9.91 -19.51
CA THR A 342 -6.35 11.10 -18.86
C THR A 342 -5.43 10.72 -17.69
N LEU A 343 -5.79 9.68 -16.95
CA LEU A 343 -4.94 9.12 -15.89
C LEU A 343 -3.70 8.46 -16.48
N LEU A 344 -3.85 7.52 -17.41
CA LEU A 344 -2.73 6.75 -17.97
C LEU A 344 -1.75 7.60 -18.80
N GLU A 345 -2.16 8.79 -19.26
CA GLU A 345 -1.29 9.78 -19.91
C GLU A 345 -0.43 10.59 -18.92
N LEU A 346 -0.66 10.47 -17.61
CA LEU A 346 0.23 11.08 -16.62
C LEU A 346 1.64 10.49 -16.74
N PRO A 347 2.71 11.29 -16.61
CA PRO A 347 4.09 10.83 -16.81
C PRO A 347 4.44 9.58 -15.99
N GLN A 348 3.95 9.50 -14.76
CA GLN A 348 4.17 8.38 -13.84
C GLN A 348 3.52 7.07 -14.29
N PHE A 349 2.51 7.11 -15.16
CA PHE A 349 1.85 5.89 -15.67
C PHE A 349 2.16 5.62 -17.13
N ALA A 350 2.48 6.65 -17.93
CA ALA A 350 2.62 6.52 -19.37
C ALA A 350 3.78 5.59 -19.77
N GLU A 351 4.93 5.71 -19.11
CA GLU A 351 6.08 4.83 -19.36
C GLU A 351 5.80 3.41 -18.88
N TRP A 352 5.30 3.26 -17.64
CA TRP A 352 4.87 1.99 -17.08
C TRP A 352 3.86 1.24 -17.98
N ARG A 353 2.86 1.95 -18.51
CA ARG A 353 1.85 1.38 -19.41
C ARG A 353 2.44 0.95 -20.76
N GLN A 354 3.38 1.72 -21.30
CA GLN A 354 4.11 1.38 -22.53
C GLN A 354 4.99 0.14 -22.37
N ASN A 355 5.50 -0.05 -21.16
CA ASN A 355 6.29 -1.21 -20.71
C ASN A 355 5.39 -2.38 -20.26
N GLY A 356 4.19 -2.48 -20.83
CA GLY A 356 3.30 -3.64 -20.60
C GLY A 356 2.56 -3.64 -19.27
N GLY A 357 2.49 -2.52 -18.54
CA GLY A 357 1.65 -2.40 -17.35
C GLY A 357 0.19 -2.77 -17.64
N LEU A 358 -0.35 -3.72 -16.89
CA LEU A 358 -1.67 -4.30 -17.14
C LEU A 358 -2.78 -3.49 -16.46
N ILE A 359 -3.89 -3.22 -17.16
CA ILE A 359 -5.10 -2.68 -16.53
C ILE A 359 -6.14 -3.78 -16.37
N VAL A 360 -6.57 -4.02 -15.14
CA VAL A 360 -7.53 -5.07 -14.79
C VAL A 360 -8.82 -4.40 -14.32
N SER A 361 -9.99 -4.85 -14.77
CA SER A 361 -11.24 -4.38 -14.19
C SER A 361 -11.46 -4.99 -12.80
N ASP A 362 -12.11 -4.26 -11.90
CA ASP A 362 -12.74 -4.91 -10.73
C ASP A 362 -13.88 -5.86 -11.18
N GLU A 363 -14.45 -6.61 -10.23
CA GLU A 363 -15.51 -7.61 -10.44
C GLU A 363 -16.73 -7.01 -11.18
N LEU A 364 -16.89 -7.33 -12.47
CA LEU A 364 -17.90 -6.70 -13.34
C LEU A 364 -19.36 -7.06 -13.01
N GLY A 365 -19.58 -8.02 -12.12
CA GLY A 365 -20.91 -8.44 -11.69
C GLY A 365 -21.35 -7.90 -10.33
N VAL A 366 -20.56 -7.08 -9.63
CA VAL A 366 -20.96 -6.56 -8.32
C VAL A 366 -22.21 -5.69 -8.41
N ARG A 367 -22.95 -5.58 -7.30
CA ARG A 367 -24.23 -4.87 -7.24
C ARG A 367 -24.12 -3.41 -7.66
N ALA A 368 -22.99 -2.75 -7.38
CA ALA A 368 -22.70 -1.40 -7.83
C ALA A 368 -22.79 -1.25 -9.36
N VAL A 369 -22.18 -2.19 -10.11
CA VAL A 369 -22.22 -2.23 -11.58
C VAL A 369 -23.64 -2.54 -12.07
N GLN A 370 -24.30 -3.54 -11.47
CA GLN A 370 -25.67 -3.90 -11.84
C GLN A 370 -26.60 -2.68 -11.75
N ARG A 371 -26.56 -1.94 -10.64
CA ARG A 371 -27.37 -0.73 -10.42
C ARG A 371 -27.01 0.44 -11.33
N PHE A 372 -25.73 0.54 -11.72
CA PHE A 372 -25.28 1.58 -12.63
C PHE A 372 -25.84 1.39 -14.04
N PHE A 373 -25.82 0.15 -14.56
CA PHE A 373 -26.35 -0.16 -15.88
C PHE A 373 -27.86 -0.34 -15.91
N ASP A 374 -28.45 -0.90 -14.84
CA ASP A 374 -29.90 -1.01 -14.67
C ASP A 374 -30.33 -0.66 -13.24
N GLY A 375 -30.81 0.57 -13.06
CA GLY A 375 -31.33 1.03 -11.77
C GLY A 375 -32.62 0.33 -11.31
N THR A 376 -33.28 -0.45 -12.18
CA THR A 376 -34.48 -1.22 -11.82
C THR A 376 -34.17 -2.56 -11.17
N GLY A 377 -32.94 -3.07 -11.34
CA GLY A 377 -32.49 -4.37 -10.85
C GLY A 377 -33.23 -5.56 -11.48
N GLN A 378 -33.74 -5.40 -12.71
CA GLN A 378 -34.49 -6.43 -13.43
C GLN A 378 -33.65 -7.13 -14.48
N GLU A 379 -32.62 -6.47 -15.01
CA GLU A 379 -31.75 -6.99 -16.07
C GLU A 379 -30.27 -6.76 -15.74
N PHE A 380 -29.43 -7.70 -16.16
CA PHE A 380 -27.97 -7.54 -16.13
C PHE A 380 -27.46 -7.57 -17.58
N PRO A 381 -27.16 -6.40 -18.19
CA PRO A 381 -26.72 -6.32 -19.58
C PRO A 381 -25.24 -6.71 -19.73
N HIS A 382 -24.91 -7.95 -19.37
CA HIS A 382 -23.57 -8.52 -19.30
C HIS A 382 -22.67 -8.20 -20.50
N ARG A 383 -23.19 -8.33 -21.73
CA ARG A 383 -22.43 -7.96 -22.95
C ARG A 383 -22.02 -6.49 -22.97
N GLN A 384 -22.93 -5.59 -22.60
CA GLN A 384 -22.65 -4.16 -22.56
C GLN A 384 -21.65 -3.84 -21.47
N VAL A 385 -21.80 -4.43 -20.28
CA VAL A 385 -20.89 -4.23 -19.14
C VAL A 385 -19.45 -4.57 -19.53
N ALA A 386 -19.22 -5.78 -20.05
CA ALA A 386 -17.88 -6.20 -20.47
C ALA A 386 -17.32 -5.33 -21.61
N LYS A 387 -18.16 -5.00 -22.60
CA LYS A 387 -17.76 -4.15 -23.74
C LYS A 387 -17.37 -2.75 -23.29
N ASP A 388 -18.17 -2.12 -22.43
CA ASP A 388 -17.90 -0.77 -21.94
C ASP A 388 -16.64 -0.75 -21.03
N ALA A 389 -16.37 -1.83 -20.27
CA ALA A 389 -15.12 -1.98 -19.51
C ALA A 389 -13.88 -2.11 -20.41
N LEU A 390 -13.94 -2.94 -21.46
CA LEU A 390 -12.85 -3.06 -22.45
C LEU A 390 -12.56 -1.72 -23.14
N LEU A 391 -13.63 -1.07 -23.61
CA LEU A 391 -13.53 0.21 -24.32
C LEU A 391 -13.07 1.36 -23.43
N ALA A 392 -13.25 1.27 -22.10
CA ALA A 392 -12.68 2.22 -21.16
C ALA A 392 -11.15 2.15 -21.12
N GLY A 393 -10.56 0.99 -21.41
CA GLY A 393 -9.11 0.76 -21.37
C GLY A 393 -8.67 -0.38 -20.46
N ASN A 394 -9.58 -1.16 -19.89
CA ASN A 394 -9.23 -2.39 -19.16
C ASN A 394 -8.81 -3.48 -20.14
N ASP A 395 -7.67 -4.13 -19.88
CA ASP A 395 -7.13 -5.21 -20.71
C ASP A 395 -7.68 -6.56 -20.27
N LEU A 396 -7.66 -6.84 -18.95
CA LEU A 396 -8.19 -8.06 -18.35
C LEU A 396 -9.54 -7.76 -17.67
N LEU A 397 -10.57 -8.52 -18.02
CA LEU A 397 -11.96 -8.34 -17.58
C LEU A 397 -12.33 -9.40 -16.54
N TYR A 398 -12.59 -8.96 -15.31
CA TYR A 398 -12.91 -9.87 -14.20
C TYR A 398 -14.41 -10.20 -14.16
N LEU A 399 -14.77 -11.36 -14.73
CA LEU A 399 -16.14 -11.88 -14.79
C LEU A 399 -16.49 -12.66 -13.51
N SER A 400 -16.68 -11.92 -12.42
CA SER A 400 -17.16 -12.45 -11.13
C SER A 400 -18.57 -11.94 -10.83
N GLN A 401 -19.37 -12.75 -10.13
CA GLN A 401 -20.76 -12.41 -9.76
C GLN A 401 -21.60 -12.02 -10.99
N PHE A 402 -21.32 -12.62 -12.15
CA PHE A 402 -21.68 -12.10 -13.48
C PHE A 402 -23.13 -12.41 -13.90
N ALA A 403 -24.06 -12.23 -12.96
CA ALA A 403 -25.50 -12.30 -13.15
C ALA A 403 -26.20 -11.43 -12.09
N LEU A 404 -27.50 -11.16 -12.28
CA LEU A 404 -28.30 -10.45 -11.28
C LEU A 404 -28.16 -11.07 -9.88
N ALA A 405 -28.02 -10.21 -8.88
CA ALA A 405 -27.88 -10.63 -7.49
C ALA A 405 -29.02 -11.59 -7.07
N GLY A 406 -28.65 -12.70 -6.44
CA GLY A 406 -29.58 -13.77 -6.02
C GLY A 406 -29.90 -14.81 -7.09
N ARG A 407 -29.32 -14.72 -8.30
CA ARG A 407 -29.38 -15.80 -9.31
C ARG A 407 -28.30 -16.85 -9.08
N ASN A 408 -28.55 -18.07 -9.53
CA ASN A 408 -27.65 -19.20 -9.37
C ASN A 408 -26.47 -19.16 -10.35
N TYR A 409 -25.45 -19.97 -10.09
CA TYR A 409 -24.24 -20.11 -10.88
C TYR A 409 -24.48 -20.32 -12.38
N ASN A 410 -25.47 -21.16 -12.75
CA ASN A 410 -25.79 -21.42 -14.17
C ASN A 410 -26.12 -20.15 -14.96
N SER A 411 -26.74 -19.15 -14.31
CA SER A 411 -27.01 -17.86 -14.95
C SER A 411 -25.72 -17.06 -15.20
N GLN A 412 -24.76 -17.13 -14.27
CA GLN A 412 -23.45 -16.50 -14.44
C GLN A 412 -22.69 -17.16 -15.58
N LEU A 413 -22.64 -18.50 -15.58
CA LEU A 413 -21.98 -19.27 -16.64
C LEU A 413 -22.56 -18.99 -18.02
N ALA A 414 -23.88 -18.94 -18.14
CA ALA A 414 -24.55 -18.60 -19.40
C ALA A 414 -24.16 -17.19 -19.88
N ASN A 415 -24.16 -16.20 -18.99
CA ASN A 415 -23.78 -14.82 -19.33
C ASN A 415 -22.29 -14.70 -19.70
N MET A 416 -21.41 -15.47 -19.06
CA MET A 416 -19.98 -15.52 -19.41
C MET A 416 -19.80 -16.05 -20.83
N LYS A 417 -20.34 -17.25 -21.12
CA LYS A 417 -20.27 -17.89 -22.45
C LYS A 417 -20.85 -16.98 -23.54
N ASP A 418 -22.02 -16.41 -23.27
CA ASP A 418 -22.72 -15.52 -24.21
C ASP A 418 -21.95 -14.21 -24.47
N THR A 419 -21.27 -13.67 -23.46
CA THR A 419 -20.37 -12.51 -23.62
C THR A 419 -19.18 -12.85 -24.49
N ILE A 420 -18.50 -13.96 -24.25
CA ILE A 420 -17.31 -14.37 -25.01
C ILE A 420 -17.68 -14.59 -26.48
N ILE A 421 -18.76 -15.31 -26.77
CA ILE A 421 -19.26 -15.52 -28.14
C ILE A 421 -19.56 -14.18 -28.82
N TRP A 422 -20.21 -13.26 -28.11
CA TRP A 422 -20.50 -11.94 -28.67
C TRP A 422 -19.23 -11.12 -28.95
N PHE A 423 -18.19 -11.24 -28.10
CA PHE A 423 -16.89 -10.62 -28.37
C PHE A 423 -16.22 -11.21 -29.61
N GLN A 424 -16.29 -12.53 -29.82
CA GLN A 424 -15.78 -13.20 -31.02
C GLN A 424 -16.50 -12.70 -32.29
N GLU A 425 -17.83 -12.64 -32.27
CA GLU A 425 -18.61 -12.06 -33.37
C GLU A 425 -18.23 -10.61 -33.66
N LYS A 426 -17.98 -9.81 -32.62
CA LYS A 426 -17.57 -8.41 -32.77
C LYS A 426 -16.15 -8.25 -33.26
N TYR A 427 -15.24 -9.11 -32.83
CA TYR A 427 -13.87 -9.14 -33.31
C TYR A 427 -13.81 -9.34 -34.83
N GLU A 428 -14.68 -10.18 -35.40
CA GLU A 428 -14.74 -10.40 -36.85
C GLU A 428 -15.41 -9.25 -37.61
N THR A 429 -16.31 -8.52 -36.97
CA THR A 429 -17.21 -7.56 -37.65
C THR A 429 -16.86 -6.09 -37.44
N ASP A 430 -16.05 -5.75 -36.43
CA ASP A 430 -15.67 -4.39 -36.07
C ASP A 430 -14.14 -4.25 -35.92
N GLN A 431 -13.52 -3.58 -36.90
CA GLN A 431 -12.06 -3.42 -36.94
C GLN A 431 -11.50 -2.60 -35.75
N THR A 432 -12.27 -1.64 -35.21
CA THR A 432 -11.79 -0.84 -34.07
C THR A 432 -11.82 -1.68 -32.80
N PHE A 433 -12.88 -2.48 -32.64
CA PHE A 433 -13.00 -3.43 -31.54
C PHE A 433 -11.92 -4.51 -31.59
N GLN A 434 -11.64 -5.04 -32.79
CA GLN A 434 -10.54 -5.97 -33.05
C GLN A 434 -9.19 -5.40 -32.59
N GLN A 435 -8.86 -4.17 -32.98
CA GLN A 435 -7.61 -3.52 -32.57
C GLN A 435 -7.49 -3.41 -31.05
N ARG A 436 -8.57 -3.00 -30.38
CA ARG A 436 -8.59 -2.91 -28.91
C ARG A 436 -8.37 -4.27 -28.24
N ILE A 437 -8.95 -5.34 -28.79
CA ILE A 437 -8.74 -6.72 -28.29
C ILE A 437 -7.30 -7.15 -28.52
N ASP A 438 -6.73 -6.94 -29.70
CA ASP A 438 -5.35 -7.30 -30.01
C ASP A 438 -4.36 -6.57 -29.09
N GLU A 439 -4.61 -5.30 -28.77
CA GLU A 439 -3.80 -4.52 -27.81
C GLU A 439 -3.89 -5.06 -26.37
N ALA A 440 -5.08 -5.42 -25.91
CA ALA A 440 -5.29 -6.03 -24.60
C ALA A 440 -4.61 -7.40 -24.51
N ALA A 441 -4.87 -8.27 -25.48
CA ALA A 441 -4.30 -9.61 -25.57
C ALA A 441 -2.76 -9.56 -25.65
N LEU A 442 -2.19 -8.60 -26.40
CA LEU A 442 -0.75 -8.40 -26.45
C LEU A 442 -0.15 -8.10 -25.07
N THR A 443 -0.78 -7.18 -24.32
CA THR A 443 -0.34 -6.80 -22.96
C THR A 443 -0.42 -8.01 -22.02
N ILE A 444 -1.52 -8.77 -22.09
CA ILE A 444 -1.74 -9.98 -21.28
C ILE A 444 -0.69 -11.06 -21.58
N ILE A 445 -0.42 -11.35 -22.86
CA ILE A 445 0.56 -12.37 -23.25
C ILE A 445 1.97 -11.94 -22.87
N GLN A 446 2.32 -10.65 -23.06
CA GLN A 446 3.60 -10.12 -22.62
C GLN A 446 3.79 -10.32 -21.11
N GLN A 447 2.77 -10.04 -20.30
CA GLN A 447 2.85 -10.24 -18.87
C GLN A 447 3.01 -11.72 -18.50
N LYS A 448 2.29 -12.63 -19.16
CA LYS A 448 2.49 -14.07 -18.97
C LYS A 448 3.91 -14.49 -19.33
N LEU A 449 4.47 -14.02 -20.44
CA LEU A 449 5.86 -14.34 -20.82
C LEU A 449 6.85 -13.86 -19.76
N LYS A 450 6.66 -12.68 -19.17
CA LYS A 450 7.47 -12.19 -18.04
C LYS A 450 7.47 -13.16 -16.86
N LEU A 451 6.31 -13.70 -16.49
CA LEU A 451 6.18 -14.65 -15.38
C LEU A 451 6.89 -15.99 -15.63
N TYR A 452 7.14 -16.35 -16.89
CA TYR A 452 7.70 -17.65 -17.26
C TYR A 452 9.01 -17.52 -18.05
N ASP A 453 9.71 -16.39 -17.94
CA ASP A 453 10.98 -16.12 -18.64
C ASP A 453 10.94 -16.44 -20.15
N GLY A 454 9.81 -16.12 -20.79
CA GLY A 454 9.59 -16.36 -22.23
C GLY A 454 9.30 -17.82 -22.59
N ASN A 455 9.20 -18.73 -21.61
CA ASN A 455 9.09 -20.17 -21.87
C ASN A 455 7.85 -20.80 -21.23
N PHE A 456 6.88 -21.19 -22.05
CA PHE A 456 5.64 -21.85 -21.60
C PHE A 456 5.67 -23.39 -21.64
N GLU A 457 6.85 -24.01 -21.72
CA GLU A 457 6.95 -25.46 -21.57
C GLU A 457 6.34 -25.91 -20.23
N PRO A 458 5.57 -27.02 -20.19
CA PRO A 458 4.86 -27.47 -18.98
C PRO A 458 5.77 -27.61 -17.74
N GLU A 459 7.02 -28.01 -17.93
CA GLU A 459 8.03 -28.12 -16.86
C GLU A 459 8.32 -26.79 -16.15
N ASN A 460 8.14 -25.67 -16.84
CA ASN A 460 8.30 -24.32 -16.28
C ASN A 460 6.98 -23.78 -15.72
N VAL A 461 5.83 -24.33 -16.11
CA VAL A 461 4.51 -23.85 -15.66
C VAL A 461 4.04 -24.57 -14.39
N PHE A 462 4.21 -25.89 -14.34
CA PHE A 462 3.70 -26.72 -13.25
C PHE A 462 4.56 -26.59 -11.99
N VAL A 463 3.90 -26.69 -10.85
CA VAL A 463 4.55 -26.79 -9.53
C VAL A 463 4.63 -28.24 -9.09
N ASP A 464 5.47 -28.55 -8.10
CA ASP A 464 5.57 -29.88 -7.49
C ASP A 464 4.77 -29.89 -6.17
N PRO A 465 3.56 -30.49 -6.12
CA PRO A 465 2.73 -30.48 -4.92
C PRO A 465 3.40 -31.14 -3.71
N LEU A 466 4.36 -32.06 -3.94
CA LEU A 466 5.09 -32.72 -2.85
C LEU A 466 6.05 -31.80 -2.12
N LYS A 467 6.44 -30.67 -2.73
CA LYS A 467 7.31 -29.65 -2.12
C LYS A 467 6.54 -28.57 -1.37
N VAL A 468 5.23 -28.44 -1.60
CA VAL A 468 4.39 -27.42 -0.94
C VAL A 468 4.53 -27.45 0.59
N PRO A 469 4.49 -28.62 1.28
CA PRO A 469 4.66 -28.68 2.74
C PRO A 469 6.03 -28.21 3.25
N GLU A 470 7.06 -28.14 2.41
CA GLU A 470 8.40 -27.65 2.78
C GLU A 470 8.47 -26.11 2.77
N VAL A 471 7.52 -25.46 2.10
CA VAL A 471 7.50 -24.01 1.85
C VAL A 471 6.51 -23.28 2.74
N ILE A 472 5.31 -23.85 2.92
CA ILE A 472 4.20 -23.20 3.63
C ILE A 472 4.40 -23.17 5.15
N ASN A 473 3.73 -22.21 5.80
CA ASN A 473 3.65 -22.04 7.25
C ASN A 473 5.01 -21.84 7.94
N GLN A 474 5.99 -21.29 7.22
CA GLN A 474 7.33 -21.02 7.76
C GLN A 474 7.47 -19.58 8.31
N GLY A 475 6.50 -18.70 8.03
CA GLY A 475 6.57 -17.26 8.35
C GLY A 475 6.11 -16.85 9.75
N GLN A 476 5.67 -17.80 10.58
CA GLN A 476 5.03 -17.54 11.88
C GLN A 476 5.87 -16.66 12.83
N SER A 477 7.20 -16.84 12.83
CA SER A 477 8.10 -16.02 13.66
C SER A 477 8.13 -14.55 13.23
N SER A 478 8.24 -14.29 11.93
CA SER A 478 8.23 -12.94 11.38
C SER A 478 6.88 -12.24 11.58
N VAL A 479 5.77 -12.99 11.47
CA VAL A 479 4.43 -12.46 11.77
C VAL A 479 4.31 -12.11 13.24
N PHE A 480 4.87 -12.92 14.14
CA PHE A 480 4.86 -12.63 15.57
C PHE A 480 5.71 -11.40 15.93
N ASP A 481 6.91 -11.27 15.36
CA ASP A 481 7.75 -10.07 15.55
C ASP A 481 7.00 -8.80 15.09
N LEU A 482 6.34 -8.88 13.93
CA LEU A 482 5.47 -7.81 13.44
C LEU A 482 4.30 -7.54 14.38
N ALA A 483 3.65 -8.59 14.89
CA ALA A 483 2.56 -8.45 15.83
C ALA A 483 2.98 -7.69 17.08
N GLN A 484 4.18 -7.95 17.62
CA GLN A 484 4.73 -7.21 18.77
C GLN A 484 4.95 -5.73 18.44
N ASP A 485 5.51 -5.43 17.26
CA ASP A 485 5.81 -4.06 16.85
C ASP A 485 4.58 -3.25 16.43
N ALA A 486 3.49 -3.92 16.03
CA ALA A 486 2.25 -3.27 15.63
C ALA A 486 1.41 -2.77 16.82
N ILE A 487 1.53 -3.38 18.01
CA ILE A 487 0.66 -3.05 19.15
C ILE A 487 0.80 -1.58 19.51
N THR A 488 -0.31 -0.87 19.43
CA THR A 488 -0.37 0.55 19.73
C THR A 488 -1.18 0.80 21.00
N LEU A 489 -0.56 1.45 21.99
CA LEU A 489 -1.27 1.96 23.15
C LEU A 489 -2.08 3.20 22.75
N ILE A 490 -3.41 3.11 22.76
CA ILE A 490 -4.31 4.22 22.43
C ILE A 490 -4.56 5.09 23.67
N ALA A 491 -4.84 4.45 24.80
CA ALA A 491 -5.01 5.10 26.10
C ALA A 491 -4.69 4.12 27.25
N PRO A 492 -4.21 4.59 28.41
CA PRO A 492 -3.85 5.97 28.75
C PRO A 492 -2.43 6.29 28.23
N SER A 493 -1.77 7.32 28.77
CA SER A 493 -0.34 7.53 28.46
C SER A 493 0.51 6.38 29.01
N GLN A 494 1.70 6.13 28.45
CA GLN A 494 2.59 5.07 28.94
C GLN A 494 2.89 5.21 30.44
N ALA A 495 3.10 6.44 30.93
CA ALA A 495 3.37 6.67 32.35
C ALA A 495 2.19 6.29 33.25
N ASP A 496 0.96 6.51 32.78
CA ASP A 496 -0.25 6.11 33.52
C ASP A 496 -0.52 4.60 33.41
N LEU A 497 -0.06 3.96 32.33
CA LEU A 497 -0.17 2.51 32.13
C LEU A 497 0.68 1.73 33.14
N ASP A 498 1.90 2.21 33.39
CA ASP A 498 2.86 1.60 34.32
C ASP A 498 2.32 1.55 35.77
N ASP A 499 1.38 2.43 36.12
CA ASP A 499 0.71 2.45 37.42
C ASP A 499 -0.48 1.47 37.51
N GLN A 500 -1.00 0.99 36.38
CA GLN A 500 -2.22 0.17 36.30
C GLN A 500 -1.96 -1.31 35.98
N LEU A 501 -0.97 -1.59 35.14
CA LEU A 501 -0.57 -2.93 34.71
C LEU A 501 0.86 -3.23 35.20
N PRO A 502 1.31 -4.51 35.22
CA PRO A 502 0.64 -5.72 34.73
C PRO A 502 -0.46 -6.25 35.66
N ILE A 503 -1.31 -7.14 35.12
CA ILE A 503 -2.31 -7.89 35.90
C ILE A 503 -1.61 -8.60 37.06
N GLY A 504 -2.07 -8.41 38.29
CA GLY A 504 -1.49 -8.99 39.51
C GLY A 504 -1.81 -10.47 39.71
N VAL A 505 -1.33 -11.02 40.83
CA VAL A 505 -1.66 -12.39 41.26
C VAL A 505 -3.01 -12.44 41.98
N ASN A 506 -3.79 -13.52 41.78
CA ASN A 506 -5.11 -13.74 42.38
C ASN A 506 -6.21 -12.74 41.97
N GLU A 507 -6.09 -12.16 40.79
CA GLU A 507 -7.10 -11.27 40.23
C GLU A 507 -8.09 -12.05 39.36
N ARG A 508 -9.37 -11.69 39.44
CA ARG A 508 -10.43 -12.30 38.62
C ARG A 508 -10.57 -11.56 37.30
N ILE A 509 -10.45 -12.29 36.20
CA ILE A 509 -10.48 -11.79 34.84
C ILE A 509 -11.75 -12.30 34.15
N VAL A 510 -12.52 -11.39 33.56
CA VAL A 510 -13.65 -11.72 32.70
C VAL A 510 -13.37 -11.21 31.30
N ILE A 511 -13.45 -12.08 30.31
CA ILE A 511 -13.18 -11.76 28.90
C ILE A 511 -14.49 -11.81 28.12
N PHE A 512 -14.75 -10.78 27.31
CA PHE A 512 -15.81 -10.75 26.32
C PHE A 512 -15.20 -10.66 24.92
N THR A 513 -15.59 -11.56 24.03
CA THR A 513 -15.09 -11.62 22.64
C THR A 513 -16.21 -11.37 21.63
N ASP A 514 -15.97 -10.50 20.65
CA ASP A 514 -16.86 -10.35 19.49
C ASP A 514 -16.76 -11.60 18.60
N LEU A 515 -17.72 -12.51 18.73
CA LEU A 515 -17.75 -13.78 18.03
C LEU A 515 -18.41 -13.63 16.65
N ARG A 516 -17.66 -13.98 15.61
CA ARG A 516 -18.14 -14.07 14.23
C ARG A 516 -17.69 -15.39 13.64
N GLU A 517 -18.49 -15.91 12.72
CA GLU A 517 -18.23 -17.22 12.13
C GLU A 517 -18.07 -17.11 10.61
N SER A 518 -17.26 -18.00 10.06
CA SER A 518 -17.06 -18.18 8.62
C SER A 518 -16.73 -19.63 8.32
N ARG A 519 -16.65 -19.99 7.05
CA ARG A 519 -16.27 -21.33 6.60
C ARG A 519 -15.40 -21.23 5.36
N GLN A 520 -14.42 -22.12 5.22
CA GLN A 520 -13.54 -22.21 4.07
C GLN A 520 -14.27 -22.63 2.78
N CYS A 521 -15.30 -23.46 2.91
CA CYS A 521 -16.09 -23.98 1.80
C CYS A 521 -17.52 -24.27 2.26
N SER A 522 -18.44 -24.50 1.31
CA SER A 522 -19.85 -24.74 1.57
C SER A 522 -20.11 -25.99 2.42
N ALA A 523 -19.26 -27.01 2.29
CA ALA A 523 -19.30 -28.27 3.04
C ALA A 523 -18.42 -28.29 4.30
N CYS A 524 -17.65 -27.23 4.54
CA CYS A 524 -16.73 -27.11 5.66
C CYS A 524 -17.48 -26.73 6.95
N GLU A 525 -16.89 -27.04 8.10
CA GLU A 525 -17.41 -26.61 9.40
C GLU A 525 -17.30 -25.08 9.56
N GLU A 526 -18.18 -24.51 10.38
CA GLU A 526 -18.11 -23.10 10.75
C GLU A 526 -17.02 -22.90 11.79
N GLU A 527 -16.22 -21.87 11.60
CA GLU A 527 -15.08 -21.53 12.45
C GLU A 527 -15.16 -20.06 12.88
N PRO A 528 -14.78 -19.77 14.14
CA PRO A 528 -14.79 -18.42 14.65
C PRO A 528 -13.65 -17.60 14.04
N TRP A 529 -13.89 -16.32 13.76
CA TRP A 529 -12.82 -15.38 13.37
C TRP A 529 -11.82 -15.16 14.50
N LEU A 530 -12.32 -15.18 15.74
CA LEU A 530 -11.56 -15.13 16.98
C LEU A 530 -12.32 -15.98 18.00
N ASP A 531 -11.71 -17.08 18.43
CA ASP A 531 -12.35 -18.00 19.37
C ASP A 531 -12.58 -17.33 20.73
N VAL A 532 -13.74 -17.62 21.36
CA VAL A 532 -14.11 -17.04 22.66
C VAL A 532 -13.06 -17.38 23.74
N GLN A 533 -12.43 -18.55 23.64
CA GLN A 533 -11.41 -19.04 24.56
C GLN A 533 -9.97 -18.69 24.15
N ALA A 534 -9.76 -18.00 23.02
CA ALA A 534 -8.41 -17.74 22.49
C ALA A 534 -7.51 -17.02 23.52
N LEU A 535 -8.00 -15.92 24.09
CA LEU A 535 -7.28 -15.14 25.09
C LEU A 535 -7.10 -15.91 26.41
N GLU A 536 -8.14 -16.54 26.93
CA GLU A 536 -8.07 -17.32 28.17
C GLU A 536 -7.08 -18.48 28.05
N SER A 537 -7.16 -19.25 26.97
CA SER A 537 -6.26 -20.36 26.70
C SER A 537 -4.82 -19.88 26.60
N ARG A 538 -4.58 -18.74 25.95
CA ARG A 538 -3.24 -18.18 25.80
C ARG A 538 -2.69 -17.62 27.11
N MET A 539 -3.51 -16.93 27.90
CA MET A 539 -3.15 -16.48 29.25
C MET A 539 -2.80 -17.66 30.16
N LEU A 540 -3.58 -18.73 30.15
CA LEU A 540 -3.30 -19.92 30.94
C LEU A 540 -2.06 -20.67 30.43
N ALA A 541 -1.76 -20.63 29.13
CA ALA A 541 -0.55 -21.22 28.58
C ALA A 541 0.72 -20.47 29.03
N LEU A 542 0.70 -19.13 29.02
CA LEU A 542 1.88 -18.30 29.36
C LEU A 542 2.01 -17.99 30.85
N TYR A 543 0.89 -17.85 31.56
CA TYR A 543 0.83 -17.37 32.95
C TYR A 543 0.05 -18.29 33.89
N GLY A 544 -0.45 -19.42 33.39
CA GLY A 544 -1.18 -20.39 34.17
C GLY A 544 -0.31 -21.22 35.11
N PRO A 545 -0.89 -22.23 35.79
CA PRO A 545 -0.21 -23.03 36.79
C PRO A 545 1.03 -23.81 36.30
N GLN A 546 1.13 -24.05 34.99
CA GLN A 546 2.27 -24.73 34.36
C GLN A 546 3.40 -23.76 33.95
N ALA A 547 3.20 -22.45 34.11
CA ALA A 547 4.15 -21.40 33.77
C ALA A 547 4.45 -20.51 34.99
N SER A 548 4.06 -19.23 34.99
CA SER A 548 4.30 -18.32 36.13
C SER A 548 3.34 -18.52 37.32
N ALA A 549 2.24 -19.27 37.14
CA ALA A 549 1.17 -19.47 38.11
C ALA A 549 0.47 -18.17 38.59
N GLN A 550 0.56 -17.11 37.79
CA GLN A 550 -0.03 -15.81 38.05
C GLN A 550 -1.54 -15.78 37.80
N VAL A 551 -2.01 -16.52 36.78
CA VAL A 551 -3.42 -16.71 36.44
C VAL A 551 -3.84 -18.12 36.85
N GLN A 552 -4.98 -18.26 37.54
CA GLN A 552 -5.53 -19.57 37.89
C GLN A 552 -6.79 -19.88 37.06
N PRO A 553 -7.03 -21.14 36.65
CA PRO A 553 -8.19 -21.50 35.84
C PRO A 553 -9.55 -21.15 36.46
N ASP A 554 -9.67 -21.05 37.79
CA ASP A 554 -10.89 -20.68 38.50
C ASP A 554 -11.08 -19.16 38.68
N GLN A 555 -10.12 -18.37 38.18
CA GLN A 555 -10.08 -16.91 38.27
C GLN A 555 -10.26 -16.24 36.90
N ILE A 556 -10.29 -17.00 35.80
CA ILE A 556 -10.51 -16.49 34.46
C ILE A 556 -11.80 -17.09 33.89
N SER A 557 -12.55 -16.30 33.12
CA SER A 557 -13.76 -16.76 32.45
C SER A 557 -13.99 -15.98 31.17
N SER A 558 -14.34 -16.70 30.10
CA SER A 558 -14.58 -16.11 28.78
C SER A 558 -16.01 -16.28 28.30
N PHE A 559 -16.54 -15.22 27.71
CA PHE A 559 -17.89 -15.14 27.18
C PHE A 559 -17.88 -14.43 25.81
N SER A 560 -18.92 -14.61 25.00
CA SER A 560 -19.10 -13.83 23.78
C SER A 560 -19.83 -12.51 24.07
N PHE A 561 -19.73 -11.56 23.15
CA PHE A 561 -20.55 -10.32 23.17
C PHE A 561 -22.04 -10.63 23.17
N LYS A 562 -22.47 -11.73 22.53
CA LYS A 562 -23.84 -12.22 22.62
C LYS A 562 -24.25 -12.53 24.08
N HIS A 563 -23.41 -13.22 24.85
CA HIS A 563 -23.73 -13.50 26.26
C HIS A 563 -23.84 -12.22 27.09
N LEU A 564 -23.01 -11.21 26.79
CA LEU A 564 -23.09 -9.90 27.43
C LEU A 564 -24.39 -9.17 27.09
N ASN A 565 -24.79 -9.16 25.82
CA ASN A 565 -26.03 -8.56 25.38
C ASN A 565 -27.26 -9.23 26.00
N ASP A 566 -27.28 -10.56 26.06
CA ASP A 566 -28.34 -11.30 26.73
C ASP A 566 -28.49 -10.86 28.21
N PHE A 567 -27.36 -10.59 28.89
CA PHE A 567 -27.34 -10.03 30.26
C PHE A 567 -27.86 -8.60 30.33
N LEU A 568 -27.46 -7.72 29.41
CA LEU A 568 -27.87 -6.31 29.38
C LEU A 568 -29.36 -6.14 29.07
N LEU A 569 -29.92 -7.04 28.25
CA LEU A 569 -31.34 -7.02 27.84
C LEU A 569 -32.26 -7.73 28.83
N ALA A 570 -31.71 -8.58 29.70
CA ALA A 570 -32.50 -9.35 30.66
C ALA A 570 -33.16 -8.45 31.71
N ARG A 571 -34.45 -8.71 32.00
CA ARG A 571 -35.16 -8.05 33.11
C ARG A 571 -34.64 -8.55 34.46
N PRO A 572 -34.68 -7.74 35.54
CA PRO A 572 -34.15 -8.11 36.86
C PRO A 572 -34.67 -9.42 37.46
N GLU A 573 -35.81 -9.93 36.99
CA GLU A 573 -36.43 -11.18 37.46
C GLU A 573 -35.96 -12.44 36.70
N ALA A 574 -35.10 -12.31 35.67
CA ALA A 574 -34.72 -13.41 34.77
C ALA A 574 -33.54 -14.26 35.26
N PHE A 575 -32.81 -13.84 36.30
CA PHE A 575 -31.69 -14.60 36.86
C PHE A 575 -32.00 -15.02 38.31
N PRO A 576 -32.04 -16.33 38.62
CA PRO A 576 -32.14 -16.78 40.01
C PRO A 576 -30.89 -16.35 40.79
N SER A 577 -31.05 -16.03 42.08
CA SER A 577 -29.97 -15.58 42.96
C SER A 577 -28.78 -16.57 42.96
N PRO A 578 -27.52 -16.09 43.07
CA PRO A 578 -26.35 -16.93 42.88
C PRO A 578 -26.24 -17.99 43.98
N THR A 579 -26.36 -19.26 43.59
CA THR A 579 -25.81 -20.39 44.38
C THR A 579 -24.29 -20.43 44.20
N PRO A 580 -23.50 -20.61 45.28
CA PRO A 580 -22.04 -20.59 45.20
C PRO A 580 -21.50 -21.67 44.25
N PHE A 581 -20.44 -21.29 43.53
CA PHE A 581 -19.74 -22.01 42.44
C PHE A 581 -19.25 -23.44 42.73
N SER A 582 -19.52 -24.02 43.91
CA SER A 582 -18.92 -25.28 44.33
C SER A 582 -19.75 -26.54 44.00
N GLU A 583 -20.94 -26.43 43.42
CA GLU A 583 -21.85 -27.59 43.25
C GLU A 583 -22.24 -27.96 41.80
N LEU A 584 -21.77 -27.25 40.77
CA LEU A 584 -22.13 -27.56 39.37
C LEU A 584 -20.92 -27.51 38.43
N THR A 585 -19.98 -28.42 38.63
CA THR A 585 -19.05 -28.81 37.55
C THR A 585 -19.74 -29.83 36.63
N PRO A 586 -19.55 -29.78 35.30
CA PRO A 586 -19.89 -30.90 34.45
C PRO A 586 -18.91 -32.03 34.77
N SER A 587 -19.34 -32.97 35.60
CA SER A 587 -18.66 -34.25 35.78
C SER A 587 -18.62 -34.96 34.43
N ALA A 588 -17.42 -35.16 33.88
CA ALA A 588 -17.16 -36.06 32.76
C ALA A 588 -17.66 -37.47 33.13
N GLY A 589 -18.89 -37.79 32.73
CA GLY A 589 -19.50 -39.09 32.93
C GLY A 589 -18.88 -40.11 31.98
N SER A 590 -18.05 -40.99 32.51
CA SER A 590 -17.58 -42.22 31.87
C SER A 590 -18.75 -43.01 31.25
N PHE A 591 -18.82 -43.07 29.92
CA PHE A 591 -19.72 -43.97 29.21
C PHE A 591 -19.14 -45.39 29.19
N ILE A 592 -19.61 -46.25 30.09
CA ILE A 592 -19.49 -47.70 29.93
C ILE A 592 -20.75 -48.17 29.20
N ALA A 593 -20.64 -48.38 27.88
CA ALA A 593 -21.69 -49.02 27.10
C ALA A 593 -21.73 -50.52 27.42
N THR A 594 -22.86 -51.01 27.92
CA THR A 594 -23.18 -52.45 27.94
C THR A 594 -24.23 -52.69 26.86
N PRO A 595 -24.08 -53.68 25.96
CA PRO A 595 -25.04 -53.87 24.89
C PRO A 595 -26.25 -54.67 25.37
N THR A 596 -27.45 -54.17 25.09
CA THR A 596 -28.66 -55.00 25.00
C THR A 596 -29.44 -54.62 23.73
N PRO A 597 -30.01 -55.61 23.02
CA PRO A 597 -30.66 -55.37 21.74
C PRO A 597 -32.12 -54.94 21.91
N GLU A 598 -32.58 -54.16 20.92
CA GLU A 598 -33.97 -53.75 20.62
C GLU A 598 -34.56 -52.53 21.35
N GLY A 599 -34.87 -51.48 20.55
CA GLY A 599 -35.92 -50.50 20.85
C GLY A 599 -35.50 -49.04 20.69
N LEU A 600 -35.99 -48.38 19.64
CA LEU A 600 -35.88 -46.93 19.42
C LEU A 600 -36.29 -46.13 20.67
N GLN A 601 -35.44 -45.20 21.11
CA GLN A 601 -35.81 -44.11 22.01
C GLN A 601 -35.57 -42.78 21.32
N THR A 602 -36.62 -41.99 21.19
CA THR A 602 -36.55 -40.56 20.90
C THR A 602 -35.91 -39.87 22.11
N VAL A 603 -34.70 -39.36 21.94
CA VAL A 603 -34.04 -38.52 22.94
C VAL A 603 -34.62 -37.11 22.82
N GLU A 604 -35.41 -36.68 23.82
CA GLU A 604 -35.66 -35.24 24.00
C GLU A 604 -34.33 -34.55 24.35
N PRO A 605 -33.97 -33.43 23.70
CA PRO A 605 -32.75 -32.71 24.06
C PRO A 605 -32.88 -32.20 25.50
N THR A 606 -31.93 -32.60 26.34
CA THR A 606 -31.75 -32.04 27.68
C THR A 606 -31.52 -30.53 27.53
N PRO A 607 -32.16 -29.65 28.32
CA PRO A 607 -31.95 -28.22 28.19
C PRO A 607 -30.48 -27.88 28.53
N THR A 608 -29.70 -27.54 27.53
CA THR A 608 -28.36 -26.97 27.70
C THR A 608 -28.50 -25.63 28.42
N ILE A 609 -27.97 -25.54 29.64
CA ILE A 609 -27.94 -24.28 30.39
C ILE A 609 -27.09 -23.28 29.60
N SER A 610 -27.68 -22.16 29.18
CA SER A 610 -26.97 -21.13 28.41
C SER A 610 -25.86 -20.48 29.27
N PRO A 611 -24.64 -20.28 28.74
CA PRO A 611 -23.55 -19.65 29.49
C PRO A 611 -23.88 -18.24 30.01
N SER A 612 -24.84 -17.54 29.38
CA SER A 612 -25.29 -16.19 29.77
C SER A 612 -25.76 -16.10 31.23
N ILE A 613 -26.19 -17.22 31.85
CA ILE A 613 -26.62 -17.22 33.26
C ILE A 613 -25.47 -16.96 34.25
N PHE A 614 -24.22 -17.17 33.83
CA PHE A 614 -23.05 -17.03 34.68
C PHE A 614 -22.42 -15.63 34.59
N VAL A 615 -22.78 -14.85 33.57
CA VAL A 615 -22.27 -13.48 33.35
C VAL A 615 -22.50 -12.56 34.56
N PRO A 616 -23.69 -12.50 35.20
CA PRO A 616 -23.89 -11.63 36.37
C PRO A 616 -22.90 -11.93 37.52
N ALA A 617 -22.70 -13.22 37.83
CA ALA A 617 -21.83 -13.64 38.93
C ALA A 617 -20.34 -13.42 38.62
N ALA A 618 -19.94 -13.63 37.36
CA ALA A 618 -18.59 -13.33 36.90
C ALA A 618 -18.28 -11.83 37.04
N LEU A 619 -19.18 -10.98 36.55
CA LEU A 619 -19.03 -9.53 36.60
C LEU A 619 -19.05 -8.93 38.01
N GLU A 620 -19.82 -9.51 38.94
CA GLU A 620 -19.89 -9.02 40.34
C GLU A 620 -18.54 -9.14 41.07
N THR A 621 -17.71 -10.10 40.69
CA THR A 621 -16.43 -10.40 41.35
C THR A 621 -15.20 -10.06 40.50
N ALA A 622 -15.39 -9.50 39.31
CA ALA A 622 -14.30 -9.20 38.37
C ALA A 622 -13.39 -8.09 38.91
N ASN A 623 -12.08 -8.32 38.84
CA ASN A 623 -11.07 -7.26 38.98
C ASN A 623 -10.76 -6.63 37.62
N TRP A 624 -10.74 -7.47 36.57
CA TRP A 624 -10.49 -7.06 35.19
C TRP A 624 -11.63 -7.51 34.29
N ILE A 625 -12.08 -6.61 33.42
CA ILE A 625 -13.01 -6.91 32.34
C ILE A 625 -12.30 -6.55 31.03
N ILE A 626 -12.06 -7.55 30.21
CA ILE A 626 -11.32 -7.43 28.96
C ILE A 626 -12.29 -7.62 27.80
N PHE A 627 -12.30 -6.67 26.87
CA PHE A 627 -13.09 -6.74 25.65
C PHE A 627 -12.18 -6.97 24.45
N ALA A 628 -12.30 -8.13 23.81
CA ALA A 628 -11.73 -8.40 22.49
C ALA A 628 -12.74 -7.97 21.43
N MET A 629 -12.57 -6.75 20.92
CA MET A 629 -13.51 -6.15 19.98
C MET A 629 -13.01 -6.22 18.53
N LEU A 630 -13.95 -6.41 17.62
CA LEU A 630 -13.76 -6.15 16.19
C LEU A 630 -14.49 -4.83 15.84
N ARG A 631 -14.94 -4.68 14.59
CA ARG A 631 -15.70 -3.51 14.13
C ARG A 631 -17.19 -3.60 14.51
N PRO A 632 -17.90 -2.52 14.84
CA PRO A 632 -19.36 -2.54 14.87
C PRO A 632 -19.95 -2.97 13.51
N ASP A 633 -20.97 -3.83 13.52
CA ASP A 633 -21.60 -4.37 12.31
C ASP A 633 -23.12 -4.48 12.49
N ALA A 634 -23.87 -3.79 11.64
CA ALA A 634 -25.33 -3.79 11.70
C ALA A 634 -25.95 -5.17 11.43
N ASN A 635 -25.23 -6.08 10.77
CA ASN A 635 -25.68 -7.45 10.54
C ASN A 635 -25.34 -8.39 11.71
N VAL A 636 -24.52 -7.94 12.66
CA VAL A 636 -24.16 -8.64 13.88
C VAL A 636 -24.53 -7.74 15.07
N PRO A 637 -25.81 -7.72 15.51
CA PRO A 637 -26.27 -6.78 16.53
C PRO A 637 -25.51 -6.85 17.86
N ASP A 638 -24.87 -8.00 18.13
CA ASP A 638 -24.07 -8.21 19.32
C ASP A 638 -22.73 -7.44 19.32
N SER A 639 -22.25 -7.00 18.16
CA SER A 639 -20.98 -6.25 18.03
C SER A 639 -20.96 -4.91 18.77
N ASP A 640 -22.12 -4.33 19.11
CA ASP A 640 -22.25 -3.07 19.85
C ASP A 640 -22.32 -3.25 21.39
N ALA A 641 -22.15 -4.48 21.89
CA ALA A 641 -22.36 -4.82 23.30
C ALA A 641 -21.50 -4.00 24.28
N ILE A 642 -20.26 -3.66 23.90
CA ILE A 642 -19.37 -2.84 24.73
C ILE A 642 -19.93 -1.42 24.95
N ASN A 643 -20.43 -0.77 23.90
CA ASN A 643 -20.96 0.59 23.99
C ASN A 643 -22.20 0.63 24.88
N ILE A 644 -23.06 -0.39 24.76
CA ILE A 644 -24.22 -0.57 25.63
C ILE A 644 -23.77 -0.82 27.08
N PHE A 645 -22.78 -1.68 27.30
CA PHE A 645 -22.26 -1.99 28.63
C PHE A 645 -21.68 -0.76 29.34
N LEU A 646 -20.80 0.00 28.67
CA LEU A 646 -20.16 1.19 29.25
C LEU A 646 -21.19 2.26 29.65
N LYS A 647 -22.27 2.37 28.88
CA LYS A 647 -23.36 3.32 29.13
C LYS A 647 -24.32 2.87 30.21
N GLU A 648 -24.77 1.62 30.17
CA GLU A 648 -25.89 1.14 30.99
C GLU A 648 -25.42 0.54 32.34
N ARG A 649 -24.15 0.15 32.47
CA ARG A 649 -23.58 -0.45 33.70
C ARG A 649 -22.43 0.34 34.34
N PRO A 650 -22.61 1.65 34.63
CA PRO A 650 -21.59 2.45 35.31
C PRO A 650 -21.30 1.97 36.74
N ASP A 651 -22.18 1.15 37.32
CA ASP A 651 -21.99 0.49 38.60
C ASP A 651 -20.90 -0.58 38.55
N ILE A 652 -20.77 -1.31 37.43
CA ILE A 652 -19.71 -2.32 37.23
C ILE A 652 -18.43 -1.64 36.76
N VAL A 653 -18.53 -0.74 35.77
CA VAL A 653 -17.38 -0.04 35.16
C VAL A 653 -16.51 0.67 36.20
N ARG A 654 -17.10 1.18 37.30
CA ARG A 654 -16.35 1.86 38.37
C ARG A 654 -15.58 0.94 39.32
N ASN A 655 -15.91 -0.35 39.35
CA ASN A 655 -15.40 -1.29 40.34
C ASN A 655 -14.39 -2.30 39.76
N ALA A 656 -14.21 -2.31 38.44
CA ALA A 656 -13.27 -3.19 37.74
C ALA A 656 -12.40 -2.35 36.79
N ASN A 657 -11.19 -2.84 36.52
CA ASN A 657 -10.35 -2.29 35.47
C ASN A 657 -10.87 -2.76 34.11
N ILE A 658 -11.13 -1.82 33.21
CA ILE A 658 -11.70 -2.12 31.90
C ILE A 658 -10.61 -2.01 30.84
N VAL A 659 -10.35 -3.12 30.14
CA VAL A 659 -9.38 -3.17 29.06
C VAL A 659 -10.08 -3.47 27.75
N VAL A 660 -9.70 -2.75 26.70
CA VAL A 660 -10.15 -3.01 25.34
C VAL A 660 -8.96 -3.40 24.47
N LEU A 661 -9.12 -4.51 23.77
CA LEU A 661 -8.22 -5.05 22.75
C LEU A 661 -8.94 -4.93 21.40
N ALA A 662 -8.60 -3.93 20.59
CA ALA A 662 -9.15 -3.79 19.24
C ALA A 662 -8.37 -4.68 18.26
N PHE A 663 -8.90 -5.87 18.00
CA PHE A 663 -8.44 -6.82 16.97
C PHE A 663 -8.90 -6.44 15.55
N ASN A 664 -9.29 -5.17 15.38
CA ASN A 664 -9.62 -4.53 14.12
C ASN A 664 -9.17 -3.05 14.22
N ALA A 665 -9.71 -2.17 13.39
CA ALA A 665 -9.32 -0.76 13.43
C ALA A 665 -9.60 -0.12 14.82
N PRO A 666 -8.75 0.80 15.32
CA PRO A 666 -8.80 1.26 16.72
C PRO A 666 -9.69 2.50 16.96
N TYR A 667 -10.51 2.90 15.99
CA TYR A 667 -11.24 4.18 16.01
C TYR A 667 -12.75 4.04 16.20
N PHE A 668 -13.23 2.91 16.74
CA PHE A 668 -14.67 2.65 16.91
C PHE A 668 -15.27 3.19 18.21
N LEU A 669 -14.45 3.61 19.18
CA LEU A 669 -14.89 4.17 20.45
C LEU A 669 -14.69 5.70 20.48
N ASP A 670 -15.67 6.41 21.05
CA ASP A 670 -15.61 7.86 21.20
C ASP A 670 -14.82 8.31 22.45
N THR A 671 -14.59 9.62 22.59
CA THR A 671 -13.85 10.18 23.75
C THR A 671 -14.52 9.87 25.09
N THR A 672 -15.85 9.78 25.14
CA THR A 672 -16.61 9.48 26.36
C THR A 672 -16.40 8.04 26.77
N GLU A 673 -16.52 7.11 25.82
CA GLU A 673 -16.29 5.68 26.02
C GLU A 673 -14.84 5.43 26.44
N ILE A 674 -13.86 5.97 25.71
CA ILE A 674 -12.44 5.82 26.03
C ILE A 674 -12.10 6.35 27.43
N SER A 675 -12.72 7.45 27.86
CA SER A 675 -12.49 8.01 29.20
C SER A 675 -12.95 7.12 30.36
N SER A 676 -13.78 6.11 30.06
CA SER A 676 -14.25 5.12 31.04
C SER A 676 -13.36 3.87 31.11
N LEU A 677 -12.38 3.74 30.20
CA LEU A 677 -11.49 2.60 30.12
C LEU A 677 -10.27 2.81 31.02
N SER A 678 -9.76 1.70 31.56
CA SER A 678 -8.43 1.66 32.18
C SER A 678 -7.36 1.62 31.10
N THR A 679 -7.56 0.80 30.06
CA THR A 679 -6.59 0.65 28.97
C THR A 679 -7.27 0.34 27.64
N TYR A 680 -6.74 0.90 26.55
CA TYR A 680 -7.19 0.62 25.19
C TYR A 680 -5.98 0.38 24.27
N TYR A 681 -5.92 -0.81 23.68
CA TYR A 681 -4.92 -1.21 22.71
C TYR A 681 -5.51 -1.32 21.30
N GLY A 682 -4.80 -0.77 20.32
CA GLY A 682 -4.96 -1.08 18.90
C GLY A 682 -4.08 -2.27 18.53
N LEU A 683 -4.69 -3.40 18.22
CA LEU A 683 -4.02 -4.62 17.77
C LEU A 683 -4.15 -4.85 16.27
N TYR A 684 -5.19 -4.29 15.64
CA TYR A 684 -5.43 -4.27 14.20
C TYR A 684 -5.81 -5.62 13.58
N SER A 685 -5.14 -6.72 13.93
CA SER A 685 -5.30 -8.06 13.34
C SER A 685 -5.76 -9.06 14.38
N LYS A 686 -6.59 -10.05 13.99
CA LYS A 686 -7.22 -11.04 14.89
C LYS A 686 -6.61 -12.44 14.84
N ILE A 687 -5.55 -12.62 14.06
CA ILE A 687 -4.81 -13.87 13.89
C ILE A 687 -4.08 -14.29 15.18
N ASP A 688 -3.71 -15.56 15.29
CA ASP A 688 -3.15 -16.14 16.52
C ASP A 688 -1.86 -15.44 17.02
N PRO A 689 -0.89 -15.06 16.16
CA PRO A 689 0.27 -14.28 16.58
C PRO A 689 -0.08 -12.98 17.31
N PHE A 690 -1.17 -12.31 16.90
CA PHE A 690 -1.64 -11.08 17.55
C PHE A 690 -2.36 -11.35 18.87
N VAL A 691 -3.03 -12.49 19.02
CA VAL A 691 -3.57 -12.94 20.31
C VAL A 691 -2.43 -13.18 21.31
N ASP A 692 -1.33 -13.81 20.87
CA ASP A 692 -0.14 -13.98 21.72
C ASP A 692 0.50 -12.65 22.11
N ALA A 693 0.72 -11.77 21.14
CA ALA A 693 1.31 -10.45 21.39
C ALA A 693 0.42 -9.61 22.32
N ALA A 694 -0.91 -9.66 22.16
CA ALA A 694 -1.86 -8.97 23.02
C ALA A 694 -1.80 -9.45 24.46
N VAL A 695 -1.74 -10.76 24.68
CA VAL A 695 -1.59 -11.34 26.01
C VAL A 695 -0.28 -10.87 26.64
N ARG A 696 0.83 -10.88 25.92
CA ARG A 696 2.12 -10.38 26.44
C ARG A 696 2.11 -8.89 26.75
N ALA A 697 1.36 -8.08 25.98
CA ALA A 697 1.18 -6.66 26.25
C ALA A 697 0.43 -6.41 27.57
N LEU A 698 -0.60 -7.22 27.88
CA LEU A 698 -1.34 -7.13 29.15
C LEU A 698 -0.46 -7.42 30.38
N PHE A 699 0.59 -8.23 30.20
CA PHE A 699 1.55 -8.56 31.25
C PHE A 699 2.86 -7.76 31.14
N GLN A 700 2.92 -6.75 30.27
CA GLN A 700 4.04 -5.84 30.04
C GLN A 700 5.39 -6.54 29.81
N GLU A 701 5.42 -7.61 29.00
CA GLU A 701 6.67 -8.33 28.72
C GLU A 701 7.59 -7.65 27.70
N SER A 702 7.07 -6.72 26.91
CA SER A 702 7.82 -6.01 25.87
C SER A 702 7.38 -4.54 25.81
N PRO A 703 8.28 -3.60 25.51
CA PRO A 703 7.89 -2.23 25.22
C PRO A 703 6.96 -2.16 24.01
N LEU A 704 6.01 -1.23 24.05
CA LEU A 704 5.07 -0.98 22.96
C LEU A 704 5.65 0.06 22.01
N SER A 705 6.07 -0.39 20.83
CA SER A 705 6.67 0.43 19.77
C SER A 705 5.64 0.98 18.78
N GLY A 706 4.51 0.28 18.58
CA GLY A 706 3.50 0.61 17.58
C GLY A 706 2.92 2.01 17.72
N ARG A 707 2.59 2.61 16.57
CA ARG A 707 1.94 3.93 16.47
C ARG A 707 0.80 3.84 15.46
N SER A 708 -0.33 4.48 15.77
CA SER A 708 -1.48 4.44 14.87
C SER A 708 -1.12 5.03 13.50
N PRO A 709 -1.31 4.28 12.40
CA PRO A 709 -1.08 4.77 11.04
C PRO A 709 -2.26 5.59 10.50
N VAL A 710 -3.26 5.85 11.35
CA VAL A 710 -4.50 6.58 11.03
C VAL A 710 -4.91 7.51 12.16
N ASN A 711 -5.74 8.50 11.83
CA ASN A 711 -6.37 9.39 12.80
C ASN A 711 -7.23 8.61 13.81
N ILE A 712 -7.22 9.03 15.08
CA ILE A 712 -8.11 8.52 16.12
C ILE A 712 -8.75 9.70 16.83
N GLU A 713 -9.96 10.05 16.40
CA GLU A 713 -10.70 11.20 16.93
C GLU A 713 -10.96 11.08 18.43
N GLY A 714 -11.23 9.86 18.92
CA GLY A 714 -11.54 9.57 20.32
C GLY A 714 -10.48 10.07 21.31
N ILE A 715 -9.20 10.09 20.90
CA ILE A 715 -8.07 10.62 21.70
C ILE A 715 -7.43 11.89 21.08
N ARG A 716 -8.04 12.45 20.03
CA ARG A 716 -7.49 13.58 19.25
C ARG A 716 -6.10 13.32 18.68
N TYR A 717 -5.84 12.09 18.26
CA TYR A 717 -4.62 11.73 17.55
C TYR A 717 -4.77 12.14 16.08
N ASP A 718 -3.93 13.08 15.64
CA ASP A 718 -3.85 13.58 14.27
C ASP A 718 -2.56 13.08 13.61
N LEU A 719 -2.71 12.20 12.62
CA LEU A 719 -1.65 11.57 11.85
C LEU A 719 -0.74 12.61 11.19
N PHE A 720 -1.32 13.64 10.57
CA PHE A 720 -0.55 14.64 9.84
C PHE A 720 0.17 15.62 10.76
N GLU A 721 -0.21 15.71 12.04
CA GLU A 721 0.56 16.43 13.05
C GLU A 721 1.72 15.61 13.60
N VAL A 722 1.60 14.29 13.68
CA VAL A 722 2.67 13.42 14.20
C VAL A 722 3.73 13.09 13.14
N THR A 723 3.37 13.09 11.84
CA THR A 723 4.31 12.88 10.72
C THR A 723 5.11 14.13 10.33
N LYS A 724 4.86 15.28 10.99
CA LYS A 724 5.67 16.50 10.83
C LYS A 724 7.03 16.37 11.53
N PRO A 725 8.06 17.12 11.09
CA PRO A 725 9.36 17.15 11.76
C PRO A 725 9.24 17.40 13.26
N ASP A 726 9.98 16.62 14.06
CA ASP A 726 10.01 16.76 15.51
C ASP A 726 10.57 18.14 15.93
N PRO A 727 9.78 19.00 16.59
CA PRO A 727 10.24 20.31 17.04
C PRO A 727 11.39 20.25 18.04
N GLU A 728 11.57 19.12 18.75
CA GLU A 728 12.64 18.93 19.74
C GLU A 728 13.95 18.42 19.13
N GLN A 729 13.93 17.95 17.88
CA GLN A 729 15.11 17.44 17.19
C GLN A 729 16.15 18.55 16.96
N VAL A 730 17.41 18.27 17.31
CA VAL A 730 18.55 19.06 16.85
C VAL A 730 19.02 18.50 15.50
N ILE A 731 18.79 19.25 14.43
CA ILE A 731 19.17 18.84 13.08
C ILE A 731 20.69 18.80 12.96
N GLU A 732 21.24 17.59 12.80
CA GLU A 732 22.67 17.39 12.58
C GLU A 732 23.08 17.90 11.19
N LEU A 733 24.30 18.41 11.09
CA LEU A 733 24.85 18.90 9.82
C LEU A 733 26.23 18.32 9.56
N PHE A 734 26.42 17.84 8.34
CA PHE A 734 27.65 17.20 7.87
C PHE A 734 28.20 17.91 6.63
N ILE A 735 29.52 17.89 6.50
CA ILE A 735 30.22 18.22 5.26
C ILE A 735 30.62 16.91 4.61
N VAL A 736 30.12 16.67 3.40
CA VAL A 736 30.41 15.47 2.64
C VAL A 736 31.69 15.69 1.82
N ASP A 737 32.70 14.86 2.06
CA ASP A 737 33.97 14.88 1.34
C ASP A 737 34.29 13.45 0.86
N ASP A 738 34.59 13.29 -0.44
CA ASP A 738 34.72 11.98 -1.12
C ASP A 738 33.53 11.01 -0.91
N GLY A 739 32.30 11.54 -0.76
CA GLY A 739 31.07 10.74 -0.67
C GLY A 739 30.81 10.10 0.71
N VAL A 740 31.69 10.32 1.68
CA VAL A 740 31.51 9.85 3.06
C VAL A 740 31.05 11.02 3.94
N PRO A 741 29.89 10.92 4.61
CA PRO A 741 29.53 11.87 5.65
C PRO A 741 30.56 11.76 6.77
N LYS A 742 31.33 12.81 7.01
CA LYS A 742 32.31 12.81 8.10
C LYS A 742 31.57 13.15 9.40
N SER A 743 31.27 12.13 10.22
CA SER A 743 30.71 12.32 11.57
C SER A 743 31.67 13.11 12.47
N PRO A 744 31.19 13.99 13.37
CA PRO A 744 32.05 14.91 14.11
C PRO A 744 32.51 14.30 15.45
N PRO A 745 33.83 14.19 15.67
CA PRO A 745 34.37 14.76 16.90
C PRO A 745 35.73 15.46 16.71
N SER A 746 35.83 16.71 17.17
CA SER A 746 37.04 17.48 17.51
C SER A 746 38.32 17.13 16.74
N GLN A 747 38.43 17.53 15.47
CA GLN A 747 39.73 17.56 14.77
C GLN A 747 39.82 18.80 13.89
N ALA A 748 41.05 19.27 13.73
CA ALA A 748 41.45 20.59 13.23
C ALA A 748 40.61 21.16 12.07
N PRO A 749 40.44 22.48 12.01
CA PRO A 749 39.65 23.15 10.98
C PRO A 749 39.99 22.66 9.57
N LEU A 750 38.96 22.36 8.77
CA LEU A 750 39.12 21.95 7.38
C LEU A 750 39.53 23.19 6.57
N GLU A 751 40.74 23.19 6.01
CA GLU A 751 41.17 24.23 5.10
C GLU A 751 40.62 23.96 3.69
N VAL A 752 39.74 24.84 3.24
CA VAL A 752 39.09 24.79 1.93
C VAL A 752 39.49 26.04 1.13
N ARG A 753 39.69 25.90 -0.17
CA ARG A 753 40.02 27.05 -1.03
C ARG A 753 38.76 27.89 -1.27
N PRO A 754 38.82 29.22 -1.15
CA PRO A 754 37.74 30.09 -1.60
C PRO A 754 37.37 29.81 -3.07
N GLY A 755 36.08 29.75 -3.37
CA GLY A 755 35.55 29.33 -4.68
C GLY A 755 35.27 27.83 -4.83
N ALA A 756 35.52 27.01 -3.80
CA ALA A 756 35.14 25.60 -3.79
C ALA A 756 33.66 25.41 -3.39
N THR A 757 33.05 24.32 -3.87
CA THR A 757 31.72 23.87 -3.44
C THR A 757 31.85 22.97 -2.21
N LEU A 758 31.13 23.30 -1.15
CA LEU A 758 30.92 22.47 0.03
C LEU A 758 29.60 21.74 -0.11
N ARG A 759 29.63 20.41 -0.06
CA ARG A 759 28.41 19.62 -0.01
C ARG A 759 27.96 19.48 1.44
N LEU A 760 26.85 20.12 1.76
CA LEU A 760 26.22 20.09 3.07
C LEU A 760 25.12 19.02 3.06
N GLN A 761 25.00 18.29 4.16
CA GLN A 761 24.00 17.24 4.32
C GLN A 761 23.45 17.29 5.73
N THR A 762 22.14 17.10 5.90
CA THR A 762 21.55 16.93 7.23
C THR A 762 21.73 15.50 7.74
N GLY A 763 21.60 15.29 9.05
CA GLY A 763 21.21 13.97 9.56
C GLY A 763 19.83 13.56 9.07
N VAL A 764 19.42 12.34 9.41
CA VAL A 764 18.03 11.90 9.19
C VAL A 764 17.12 12.76 10.07
N ILE A 765 16.27 13.55 9.43
CA ILE A 765 15.23 14.32 10.08
C ILE A 765 14.09 13.36 10.37
N VAL A 766 13.64 13.33 11.62
CA VAL A 766 12.58 12.44 12.08
C VAL A 766 11.31 13.21 12.42
N ASP A 767 10.19 12.53 12.30
CA ASP A 767 8.88 13.00 12.72
C ASP A 767 8.70 12.84 14.25
N ARG A 768 7.54 13.24 14.76
CA ARG A 768 7.25 13.17 16.20
C ARG A 768 7.07 11.73 16.72
N ASN A 769 6.99 10.75 15.82
CA ASN A 769 7.00 9.32 16.15
C ASN A 769 8.42 8.72 16.10
N GLY A 770 9.42 9.49 15.65
CA GLY A 770 10.82 9.05 15.51
C GLY A 770 11.12 8.37 14.17
N ASN A 771 10.17 8.37 13.23
CA ASN A 771 10.37 7.83 11.88
C ASN A 771 10.96 8.91 10.95
N PRO A 772 11.69 8.57 9.88
CA PRO A 772 12.12 9.56 8.90
C PRO A 772 10.94 10.37 8.36
N VAL A 773 11.07 11.70 8.26
CA VAL A 773 10.00 12.53 7.69
C VAL A 773 9.75 12.17 6.22
N PRO A 774 8.50 12.32 5.72
CA PRO A 774 8.16 12.05 4.33
C PRO A 774 9.10 12.74 3.33
N ASP A 775 9.34 12.08 2.19
CA ASP A 775 10.15 12.67 1.13
C ASP A 775 9.49 13.93 0.57
N GLY A 776 10.31 14.89 0.16
CA GLY A 776 9.81 16.21 -0.24
C GLY A 776 9.63 17.20 0.93
N THR A 777 9.83 16.78 2.19
CA THR A 777 9.80 17.71 3.33
C THR A 777 10.86 18.80 3.14
N PRO A 778 10.48 20.10 3.09
CA PRO A 778 11.43 21.16 2.75
C PRO A 778 12.36 21.49 3.91
N VAL A 779 13.65 21.53 3.65
CA VAL A 779 14.70 21.92 4.59
C VAL A 779 15.38 23.19 4.11
N GLN A 780 15.34 24.23 4.94
CA GLN A 780 16.00 25.49 4.67
C GLN A 780 17.38 25.51 5.30
N PHE A 781 18.40 25.74 4.49
CA PHE A 781 19.76 26.02 4.93
C PHE A 781 19.93 27.53 5.05
N ILE A 782 20.35 27.98 6.23
CA ILE A 782 20.42 29.39 6.60
C ILE A 782 21.86 29.74 6.90
N GLN A 783 22.36 30.81 6.28
CA GLN A 783 23.65 31.40 6.54
C GLN A 783 23.49 32.69 7.34
N GLN A 784 24.19 32.82 8.46
CA GLN A 784 24.27 34.02 9.27
C GLN A 784 25.67 34.62 9.26
N ASP A 785 25.80 35.91 8.91
CA ASP A 785 27.04 36.67 9.05
C ASP A 785 27.24 37.04 10.53
N ARG A 786 28.31 36.53 11.15
CA ARG A 786 28.61 36.74 12.57
C ARG A 786 29.17 38.14 12.88
N ILE A 787 29.54 38.91 11.87
CA ILE A 787 30.09 40.27 11.98
C ILE A 787 28.98 41.29 11.73
N GLN A 788 28.24 41.13 10.64
CA GLN A 788 27.22 42.10 10.20
C GLN A 788 25.81 41.75 10.70
N GLY A 789 25.59 40.52 11.15
CA GLY A 789 24.30 40.05 11.69
C GLY A 789 23.26 39.72 10.63
N PHE A 790 23.59 39.79 9.34
CA PHE A 790 22.68 39.43 8.25
C PHE A 790 22.39 37.93 8.24
N VAL A 791 21.12 37.58 8.01
CA VAL A 791 20.65 36.20 7.88
C VAL A 791 20.12 36.02 6.46
N ASN A 792 20.56 34.97 5.78
CA ASN A 792 20.16 34.67 4.41
C ASN A 792 19.83 33.17 4.27
N VAL A 793 18.73 32.84 3.58
CA VAL A 793 18.45 31.46 3.17
C VAL A 793 19.31 31.17 1.95
N ILE A 794 20.25 30.22 2.08
CA ILE A 794 21.20 29.87 1.02
C ILE A 794 20.70 28.72 0.13
N GLY A 795 19.68 28.00 0.57
CA GLY A 795 18.99 26.99 -0.23
C GLY A 795 17.82 26.37 0.54
N GLU A 796 16.80 25.96 -0.19
CA GLU A 796 15.74 25.09 0.30
C GLU A 796 15.81 23.79 -0.50
N GLN A 797 15.91 22.65 0.19
CA GLN A 797 16.10 21.33 -0.42
C GLN A 797 15.10 20.35 0.18
N PRO A 798 14.46 19.49 -0.64
CA PRO A 798 13.60 18.45 -0.13
C PRO A 798 14.41 17.35 0.57
N THR A 799 13.79 16.66 1.52
CA THR A 799 14.30 15.41 2.06
C THR A 799 14.14 14.26 1.06
N LEU A 800 15.09 13.33 1.10
CA LEU A 800 15.01 11.99 0.54
C LEU A 800 15.50 11.02 1.63
N ASN A 801 14.67 10.07 2.04
CA ASN A 801 14.85 9.23 3.22
C ASN A 801 15.18 10.06 4.48
N GLY A 802 14.44 11.15 4.68
CA GLY A 802 14.65 12.10 5.78
C GLY A 802 15.92 12.95 5.70
N ILE A 803 16.73 12.85 4.63
CA ILE A 803 17.99 13.58 4.49
C ILE A 803 17.90 14.66 3.40
N ALA A 804 18.31 15.89 3.70
CA ALA A 804 18.44 16.97 2.72
C ALA A 804 19.91 17.27 2.39
N ASN A 805 20.20 17.53 1.12
CA ASN A 805 21.55 17.78 0.61
C ASN A 805 21.62 19.14 -0.12
N LEU A 806 22.64 19.96 0.17
CA LEU A 806 22.87 21.25 -0.50
C LEU A 806 24.33 21.39 -0.96
N ASP A 807 24.53 21.67 -2.25
CA ASP A 807 25.83 22.07 -2.79
C ASP A 807 26.02 23.59 -2.62
N TYR A 808 26.77 23.98 -1.59
CA TYR A 808 27.00 25.38 -1.21
C TYR A 808 28.32 25.93 -1.77
N LEU A 809 28.27 27.00 -2.56
CA LEU A 809 29.46 27.64 -3.12
C LEU A 809 30.09 28.63 -2.12
N LEU A 810 31.35 28.41 -1.75
CA LEU A 810 32.12 29.35 -0.91
C LEU A 810 32.52 30.58 -1.73
N GLU A 811 31.80 31.69 -1.56
CA GLU A 811 32.19 32.97 -2.16
C GLU A 811 33.56 33.47 -1.65
N ALA A 812 34.37 34.09 -2.52
CA ALA A 812 35.70 34.60 -2.19
C ALA A 812 35.72 35.89 -1.31
N ARG A 813 34.62 36.16 -0.61
CA ARG A 813 34.49 37.31 0.29
C ARG A 813 35.02 36.94 1.68
N SER A 814 35.92 37.75 2.23
CA SER A 814 36.37 37.58 3.61
C SER A 814 35.20 37.78 4.57
N GLY A 815 34.95 36.84 5.48
CA GLY A 815 33.82 36.89 6.39
C GLY A 815 33.81 35.73 7.38
N ASN A 816 33.01 35.86 8.43
CA ASN A 816 32.75 34.79 9.38
C ASN A 816 31.27 34.44 9.30
N PHE A 817 30.97 33.27 8.77
CA PHE A 817 29.62 32.79 8.50
C PHE A 817 29.29 31.60 9.37
N ARG A 818 28.01 31.46 9.66
CA ARG A 818 27.45 30.30 10.35
C ARG A 818 26.36 29.70 9.49
N ILE A 819 26.39 28.39 9.30
CA ILE A 819 25.35 27.67 8.59
C ILE A 819 24.57 26.79 9.58
N THR A 820 23.25 26.85 9.48
CA THR A 820 22.27 26.02 10.21
C THR A 820 21.23 25.49 9.23
N ALA A 821 20.51 24.44 9.62
CA ALA A 821 19.33 23.97 8.88
C ALA A 821 18.07 24.08 9.75
N THR A 822 16.91 24.31 9.12
CA THR A 822 15.62 24.33 9.79
C THR A 822 14.55 23.71 8.90
N THR A 823 13.58 23.02 9.48
CA THR A 823 12.41 22.51 8.76
C THR A 823 11.18 22.56 9.65
N GLY A 824 10.07 23.10 9.13
CA GLY A 824 8.83 23.27 9.91
C GLY A 824 9.06 23.92 11.29
N GLU A 825 8.74 23.17 12.35
CA GLU A 825 8.94 23.59 13.75
C GLU A 825 10.31 23.17 14.32
N ALA A 826 11.03 22.25 13.67
CA ALA A 826 12.39 21.85 14.01
C ALA A 826 13.37 22.98 13.65
N ARG A 827 13.71 23.79 14.65
CA ARG A 827 14.56 24.99 14.50
C ARG A 827 15.93 24.86 15.15
N ALA A 828 16.14 23.82 15.97
CA ALA A 828 17.44 23.56 16.56
C ALA A 828 18.32 22.83 15.54
N SER A 829 19.58 23.25 15.41
CA SER A 829 20.51 22.65 14.45
C SER A 829 21.95 22.76 14.94
N GLN A 830 22.78 21.79 14.56
CA GLN A 830 24.23 21.92 14.68
C GLN A 830 24.71 23.10 13.82
N GLU A 831 25.78 23.76 14.24
CA GLU A 831 26.27 24.97 13.58
C GLU A 831 27.57 24.67 12.82
N ILE A 832 27.62 25.00 11.53
CA ILE A 832 28.89 24.99 10.77
C ILE A 832 29.40 26.43 10.68
N ASP A 833 30.46 26.75 11.43
CA ASP A 833 31.16 28.03 11.34
C ASP A 833 32.21 27.98 10.21
N ILE A 834 32.18 28.97 9.32
CA ILE A 834 33.07 29.14 8.17
C ILE A 834 33.77 30.49 8.30
N VAL A 835 35.09 30.48 8.46
CA VAL A 835 35.93 31.68 8.54
C VAL A 835 36.75 31.80 7.26
N ILE A 836 36.45 32.81 6.43
CA ILE A 836 37.12 33.03 5.14
C ILE A 836 38.22 34.09 5.28
N GLY A 837 39.49 33.66 5.24
CA GLY A 837 40.71 34.48 5.19
C GLY A 837 41.47 34.32 3.86
N GLU A 838 42.78 34.03 3.88
CA GLU A 838 43.52 33.57 2.67
C GLU A 838 43.10 32.17 2.24
N ASN A 839 42.81 31.29 3.21
CA ASN A 839 42.09 30.02 3.05
C ASN A 839 40.78 30.11 3.85
N ALA A 840 39.76 29.34 3.47
CA ALA A 840 38.55 29.18 4.26
C ALA A 840 38.77 28.09 5.31
N VAL A 841 38.58 28.43 6.57
CA VAL A 841 38.64 27.53 7.72
C VAL A 841 37.21 27.16 8.08
N VAL A 842 36.86 25.88 7.96
CA VAL A 842 35.55 25.37 8.34
C VAL A 842 35.65 24.58 9.65
N SER A 843 34.78 24.91 10.61
CA SER A 843 34.68 24.26 11.91
C SER A 843 33.22 23.99 12.25
N VAL A 844 32.91 22.80 12.75
CA VAL A 844 31.56 22.45 13.19
C VAL A 844 31.48 22.62 14.71
N ASN A 845 30.50 23.38 15.19
CA ASN A 845 30.20 23.55 16.60
C ASN A 845 28.91 22.80 16.91
N THR A 846 28.97 21.89 17.87
CA THR A 846 27.75 21.38 18.51
C THR A 846 27.21 22.43 19.48
N PRO A 847 25.90 22.73 19.48
CA PRO A 847 25.32 23.56 20.52
C PRO A 847 25.62 22.90 21.87
N THR A 848 26.32 23.62 22.75
CA THR A 848 26.43 23.20 24.15
C THR A 848 25.01 23.29 24.71
N PRO A 849 24.41 22.22 25.25
CA PRO A 849 23.10 22.34 25.88
C PRO A 849 23.19 23.45 26.92
N ALA A 850 22.34 24.47 26.77
CA ALA A 850 22.19 25.47 27.82
C ALA A 850 21.91 24.68 29.11
N PRO A 851 22.61 24.94 30.22
CA PRO A 851 22.37 24.18 31.45
C PRO A 851 20.89 24.30 31.77
N THR A 852 20.20 23.16 31.81
CA THR A 852 18.84 23.05 32.32
C THR A 852 18.83 23.79 33.65
N GLN A 853 18.18 24.96 33.69
CA GLN A 853 17.94 25.61 34.96
C GLN A 853 17.03 24.66 35.72
N ILE A 854 17.59 23.95 36.69
CA ILE A 854 16.82 23.26 37.71
C ILE A 854 15.82 24.31 38.22
N PRO A 855 14.51 24.08 38.15
CA PRO A 855 13.55 25.03 38.67
C PRO A 855 13.85 25.21 40.15
N THR A 856 14.40 26.37 40.49
CA THR A 856 14.57 26.76 41.88
C THR A 856 13.15 26.91 42.42
N THR A 857 12.77 26.04 43.35
CA THR A 857 11.52 26.08 44.10
C THR A 857 11.42 27.44 44.77
N THR A 858 10.78 28.40 44.09
CA THR A 858 10.37 29.65 44.70
C THR A 858 9.06 29.35 45.38
N LEU A 859 9.07 29.29 46.71
CA LEU A 859 7.87 29.17 47.52
C LEU A 859 6.96 30.38 47.22
N THR A 860 5.90 30.13 46.45
CA THR A 860 4.82 31.09 46.25
C THR A 860 4.09 31.30 47.58
N PRO A 861 3.94 32.54 48.07
CA PRO A 861 3.13 32.80 49.26
C PRO A 861 1.64 32.51 48.99
N SER A 862 0.96 31.95 50.00
CA SER A 862 -0.45 31.57 49.98
C SER A 862 -1.39 32.68 49.45
N PRO A 863 -2.49 32.32 48.76
CA PRO A 863 -3.42 33.29 48.20
C PRO A 863 -4.18 34.02 49.31
N THR A 864 -4.14 35.35 49.26
CA THR A 864 -5.03 36.22 50.03
C THR A 864 -6.37 36.31 49.31
N THR A 865 -7.45 35.97 50.01
CA THR A 865 -8.84 36.10 49.56
C THR A 865 -9.17 37.56 49.25
N THR A 866 -9.47 37.85 47.97
CA THR A 866 -10.08 39.13 47.57
C THR A 866 -11.48 38.85 47.03
N THR A 867 -12.45 39.51 47.64
CA THR A 867 -13.88 39.42 47.35
C THR A 867 -14.23 40.09 46.02
N THR A 868 -14.79 39.31 45.10
CA THR A 868 -15.42 39.79 43.85
C THR A 868 -16.81 40.40 44.15
N PRO A 869 -17.13 41.61 43.67
CA PRO A 869 -18.51 42.10 43.67
C PRO A 869 -19.29 41.58 42.44
N SER A 870 -20.55 41.24 42.71
CA SER A 870 -21.59 40.75 41.80
C SER A 870 -21.96 41.73 40.68
N PRO A 871 -22.33 41.27 39.46
CA PRO A 871 -22.80 42.13 38.38
C PRO A 871 -24.32 42.39 38.48
N GLN A 872 -24.73 43.65 38.27
CA GLN A 872 -26.13 44.04 37.98
C GLN A 872 -26.25 44.44 36.49
N PRO A 873 -27.40 44.18 35.83
CA PRO A 873 -27.58 44.31 34.38
C PRO A 873 -28.03 45.74 33.99
N THR A 874 -27.96 46.13 32.71
CA THR A 874 -29.07 46.76 31.93
C THR A 874 -28.66 47.28 30.52
N SER A 875 -29.51 46.88 29.55
CA SER A 875 -29.95 47.45 28.25
C SER A 875 -28.99 47.94 27.15
N THR A 876 -29.02 47.19 26.05
CA THR A 876 -29.36 47.52 24.65
C THR A 876 -29.47 48.99 24.23
N LEU A 877 -28.89 49.33 23.06
CA LEU A 877 -29.58 50.02 21.96
C LEU A 877 -28.83 49.80 20.61
N THR A 878 -29.57 49.36 19.61
CA THR A 878 -29.21 49.35 18.17
C THR A 878 -29.30 50.78 17.60
N PRO A 879 -28.57 51.11 16.51
CA PRO A 879 -29.29 51.30 15.25
C PRO A 879 -28.57 50.77 13.99
N ARG A 880 -29.38 50.69 12.93
CA ARG A 880 -29.25 50.10 11.59
C ARG A 880 -28.60 51.12 10.58
N PRO A 881 -28.55 50.88 9.25
CA PRO A 881 -27.35 50.96 8.41
C PRO A 881 -27.43 52.10 7.35
N THR A 882 -26.53 52.04 6.35
CA THR A 882 -26.62 52.57 4.96
C THR A 882 -25.47 53.55 4.61
N ALA A 883 -24.62 53.18 3.64
CA ALA A 883 -24.60 53.78 2.29
C ALA A 883 -23.34 53.40 1.49
N THR A 884 -23.59 52.61 0.44
CA THR A 884 -23.00 52.56 -0.91
C THR A 884 -22.05 53.68 -1.33
N LEU A 885 -20.92 53.32 -1.94
CA LEU A 885 -20.37 54.00 -3.13
C LEU A 885 -19.79 52.96 -4.11
N GLU A 886 -20.08 53.22 -5.38
CA GLU A 886 -19.96 52.40 -6.59
C GLU A 886 -18.57 52.60 -7.28
N PRO A 887 -18.30 51.93 -8.44
CA PRO A 887 -16.99 51.38 -8.80
C PRO A 887 -16.13 52.33 -9.63
N GLU A 888 -14.80 52.19 -9.55
CA GLU A 888 -13.88 52.87 -10.45
C GLU A 888 -12.95 51.89 -11.17
N THR A 889 -13.35 51.64 -12.43
CA THR A 889 -12.53 51.60 -13.65
C THR A 889 -11.35 50.63 -13.75
N LEU A 890 -11.54 49.63 -14.62
CA LEU A 890 -10.48 49.03 -15.43
C LEU A 890 -9.63 50.11 -16.11
N ASN A 891 -8.31 49.97 -16.03
CA ASN A 891 -7.39 50.41 -17.07
C ASN A 891 -6.61 49.18 -17.57
N PRO A 892 -6.55 48.94 -18.89
CA PRO A 892 -5.84 47.80 -19.48
C PRO A 892 -4.35 48.12 -19.69
N GLU A 893 -3.58 47.09 -20.06
CA GLU A 893 -2.16 47.12 -20.45
C GLU A 893 -1.12 47.25 -19.32
N LYS A 894 -0.68 46.08 -18.84
CA LYS A 894 0.72 45.68 -18.98
C LYS A 894 0.76 44.15 -19.07
N GLU A 895 0.75 43.63 -20.30
CA GLU A 895 1.05 42.23 -20.56
C GLU A 895 2.38 41.85 -19.91
N ASP A 896 2.38 40.72 -19.20
CA ASP A 896 3.57 39.95 -18.82
C ASP A 896 4.32 39.54 -20.09
N THR A 897 5.13 40.46 -20.58
CA THR A 897 6.01 40.30 -21.75
C THR A 897 7.35 39.66 -21.38
N THR A 898 7.58 39.37 -20.10
CA THR A 898 8.83 38.78 -19.57
C THR A 898 8.91 37.28 -19.86
N VAL A 899 7.83 36.52 -19.68
CA VAL A 899 7.82 35.06 -19.90
C VAL A 899 7.97 34.70 -21.40
N PHE A 900 7.32 35.45 -22.30
CA PHE A 900 7.46 35.24 -23.74
C PHE A 900 8.86 35.60 -24.28
N GLY A 901 9.55 36.55 -23.65
CA GLY A 901 10.91 36.95 -24.03
C GLY A 901 11.97 35.89 -23.72
N GLU A 902 11.88 35.24 -22.55
CA GLU A 902 12.81 34.19 -22.12
C GLU A 902 12.71 32.93 -22.98
N VAL A 903 11.49 32.51 -23.32
CA VAL A 903 11.25 31.35 -24.19
C VAL A 903 11.78 31.60 -25.61
N GLN A 904 11.60 32.81 -26.15
CA GLN A 904 12.15 33.16 -27.47
C GLN A 904 13.68 33.22 -27.48
N MET A 905 14.31 33.65 -26.39
CA MET A 905 15.77 33.62 -26.26
C MET A 905 16.34 32.20 -26.29
N LEU A 906 15.71 31.27 -25.57
CA LEU A 906 16.10 29.85 -25.55
C LEU A 906 15.93 29.19 -26.91
N LEU A 907 14.82 29.47 -27.60
CA LEU A 907 14.59 29.00 -28.98
C LEU A 907 15.63 29.58 -29.96
N GLY A 908 15.96 30.87 -29.83
CA GLY A 908 17.00 31.52 -30.63
C GLY A 908 18.38 30.91 -30.42
N PHE A 909 18.73 30.57 -29.17
CA PHE A 909 19.97 29.87 -28.84
C PHE A 909 20.02 28.46 -29.45
N GLY A 910 18.96 27.67 -29.29
CA GLY A 910 18.87 26.32 -29.86
C GLY A 910 18.99 26.30 -31.39
N LEU A 911 18.29 27.22 -32.06
CA LEU A 911 18.37 27.37 -33.52
C LEU A 911 19.79 27.77 -33.98
N GLY A 912 20.48 28.63 -33.23
CA GLY A 912 21.86 29.04 -33.52
C GLY A 912 22.86 27.88 -33.42
N LEU A 913 22.72 27.02 -32.42
CA LEU A 913 23.56 25.82 -32.27
C LEU A 913 23.34 24.82 -33.40
N LEU A 914 22.08 24.56 -33.78
CA LEU A 914 21.76 23.67 -34.89
C LEU A 914 22.28 24.21 -36.23
N ALA A 915 22.13 25.51 -36.48
CA ALA A 915 22.63 26.14 -37.70
C ALA A 915 24.16 26.10 -37.81
N THR A 916 24.87 26.35 -36.70
CA THR A 916 26.35 26.35 -36.68
C THR A 916 26.94 24.94 -36.74
N GLY A 917 26.33 23.97 -36.05
CA GLY A 917 26.68 22.55 -36.17
C GLY A 917 26.40 22.00 -37.57
N GLY A 918 25.25 22.34 -38.16
CA GLY A 918 24.88 22.00 -39.54
C GLY A 918 25.82 22.60 -40.58
N ALA A 919 26.22 23.88 -40.40
CA ALA A 919 27.22 24.52 -41.25
C ALA A 919 28.60 23.85 -41.14
N GLY A 920 29.03 23.48 -39.93
CA GLY A 920 30.27 22.73 -39.70
C GLY A 920 30.26 21.37 -40.39
N TYR A 921 29.13 20.65 -40.34
CA TYR A 921 28.94 19.40 -41.07
C TYR A 921 28.99 19.59 -42.59
N ALA A 922 28.29 20.59 -43.13
CA ALA A 922 28.25 20.87 -44.55
C ALA A 922 29.61 21.29 -45.12
N ILE A 923 30.35 22.16 -44.41
CA ILE A 923 31.71 22.57 -44.79
C ILE A 923 32.64 21.36 -44.76
N SER A 924 32.63 20.57 -43.68
CA SER A 924 33.53 19.43 -43.57
C SER A 924 33.24 18.33 -44.59
N ARG A 925 31.97 18.09 -44.93
CA ARG A 925 31.57 17.06 -45.91
C ARG A 925 32.01 17.40 -47.34
N THR A 926 32.19 18.69 -47.66
CA THR A 926 32.64 19.13 -48.99
C THR A 926 34.16 19.12 -49.15
N GLU A 927 34.91 19.27 -48.04
CA GLU A 927 36.38 19.32 -48.07
C GLU A 927 37.07 18.01 -47.67
N HIS A 928 36.47 17.18 -46.81
CA HIS A 928 37.11 15.99 -46.23
C HIS A 928 36.13 14.82 -45.99
N ASN A 929 36.51 13.59 -46.36
CA ASN A 929 35.70 12.38 -46.15
C ASN A 929 36.10 11.57 -44.90
N ASN A 930 36.72 12.21 -43.90
CA ASN A 930 37.25 11.56 -42.70
C ASN A 930 36.44 11.94 -41.45
N LEU A 931 35.81 10.96 -40.80
CA LEU A 931 34.86 11.14 -39.70
C LEU A 931 35.41 11.99 -38.51
N PRO A 932 36.67 11.82 -38.05
CA PRO A 932 37.21 12.62 -36.96
C PRO A 932 37.36 14.11 -37.31
N VAL A 933 37.58 14.44 -38.58
CA VAL A 933 37.67 15.83 -39.06
C VAL A 933 36.29 16.47 -39.09
N ILE A 934 35.27 15.72 -39.53
CA ILE A 934 33.86 16.16 -39.53
C ILE A 934 33.38 16.45 -38.11
N VAL A 935 33.62 15.52 -37.18
CA VAL A 935 33.24 15.70 -35.77
C VAL A 935 33.96 16.90 -35.18
N ARG A 936 35.26 17.07 -35.46
CA ARG A 936 36.03 18.22 -34.96
C ARG A 936 35.51 19.55 -35.52
N CYS A 937 35.21 19.65 -36.81
CA CYS A 937 34.59 20.84 -37.42
C CYS A 937 33.28 21.24 -36.72
N ILE A 938 32.39 20.27 -36.50
CA ILE A 938 31.10 20.50 -35.83
C ILE A 938 31.31 21.01 -34.41
N LEU A 939 32.21 20.35 -33.65
CA LEU A 939 32.48 20.73 -32.26
C LEU A 939 33.09 22.13 -32.15
N TRP A 940 33.95 22.55 -33.09
CA TRP A 940 34.50 23.92 -33.09
C TRP A 940 33.44 24.99 -33.37
N GLY A 941 32.47 24.71 -34.25
CA GLY A 941 31.32 25.60 -34.48
C GLY A 941 30.42 25.73 -33.25
N ILE A 942 30.08 24.61 -32.62
CA ILE A 942 29.27 24.60 -31.39
C ILE A 942 30.00 25.31 -30.24
N LEU A 943 31.30 25.05 -30.07
CA LEU A 943 32.11 25.67 -29.02
C LEU A 943 32.19 27.19 -29.18
N GLY A 944 32.40 27.69 -30.41
CA GLY A 944 32.39 29.12 -30.68
C GLY A 944 31.03 29.78 -30.38
N ALA A 945 29.94 29.12 -30.75
CA ALA A 945 28.58 29.60 -30.48
C ALA A 945 28.28 29.67 -28.97
N LEU A 946 28.69 28.65 -28.21
CA LEU A 946 28.55 28.60 -26.75
C LEU A 946 29.37 29.69 -26.05
N ILE A 947 30.61 29.91 -26.46
CA ILE A 947 31.47 30.95 -25.86
C ILE A 947 30.86 32.34 -26.10
N ALA A 948 30.41 32.63 -27.32
CA ALA A 948 29.80 33.93 -27.63
C ALA A 948 28.48 34.16 -26.90
N TYR A 949 27.63 33.13 -26.80
CA TYR A 949 26.37 33.20 -26.05
C TYR A 949 26.61 33.41 -24.55
N ASN A 950 27.54 32.67 -23.95
CA ASN A 950 27.91 32.88 -22.54
C ASN A 950 28.50 34.27 -22.32
N TYR A 951 29.32 34.78 -23.25
CA TYR A 951 29.85 36.14 -23.18
C TYR A 951 28.72 37.19 -23.18
N PHE A 952 27.68 36.97 -23.98
CA PHE A 952 26.47 37.80 -24.02
C PHE A 952 25.65 37.70 -22.73
N MET A 953 25.31 36.50 -22.27
CA MET A 953 24.48 36.26 -21.08
C MET A 953 25.14 36.74 -19.78
N LEU A 954 26.48 36.72 -19.72
CA LEU A 954 27.23 37.23 -18.56
C LEU A 954 27.38 38.75 -18.55
N GLY A 955 26.82 39.48 -19.54
CA GLY A 955 26.85 40.94 -19.57
C GLY A 955 28.25 41.54 -19.69
N LEU A 956 29.17 40.84 -20.35
CA LEU A 956 30.58 41.26 -20.42
C LEU A 956 30.79 42.53 -21.26
N PRO A 957 31.90 43.28 -21.07
CA PRO A 957 32.06 44.61 -21.66
C PRO A 957 31.89 44.64 -23.19
N GLY A 958 30.96 45.47 -23.68
CA GLY A 958 30.70 45.60 -25.11
C GLY A 958 29.47 44.84 -25.62
N THR A 959 28.71 44.16 -24.76
CA THR A 959 27.45 43.47 -25.11
C THR A 959 26.19 44.32 -24.96
N THR A 960 26.28 45.49 -24.32
CA THR A 960 25.12 46.34 -23.98
C THR A 960 24.32 46.84 -25.18
N TRP A 961 24.95 46.99 -26.36
CA TRP A 961 24.21 47.35 -27.57
C TRP A 961 23.40 46.17 -28.14
N LEU A 962 23.75 44.92 -27.83
CA LEU A 962 23.04 43.73 -28.29
C LEU A 962 21.72 43.52 -27.54
N GLU A 963 21.60 44.06 -26.32
CA GLU A 963 20.32 44.07 -25.58
C GLU A 963 19.22 44.84 -26.35
N SER A 964 19.61 45.81 -27.19
CA SER A 964 18.67 46.54 -28.05
C SER A 964 18.05 45.70 -29.18
N LEU A 965 18.58 44.51 -29.45
CA LEU A 965 18.09 43.59 -30.48
C LEU A 965 16.97 42.66 -29.97
N GLY A 966 16.61 42.74 -28.69
CA GLY A 966 15.53 41.97 -28.09
C GLY A 966 15.73 40.45 -28.20
N SER A 967 14.65 39.72 -28.41
CA SER A 967 14.64 38.24 -28.43
C SER A 967 15.48 37.60 -29.54
N TRP A 968 15.92 38.35 -30.54
CA TRP A 968 16.80 37.88 -31.62
C TRP A 968 18.29 37.92 -31.28
N ALA A 969 18.68 38.56 -30.17
CA ALA A 969 20.08 38.69 -29.76
C ALA A 969 20.77 37.33 -29.57
N ALA A 970 20.08 36.37 -28.94
CA ALA A 970 20.57 35.03 -28.69
C ALA A 970 20.89 34.25 -29.97
N LEU A 971 20.08 34.39 -31.03
CA LEU A 971 20.34 33.75 -32.31
C LEU A 971 21.52 34.38 -33.06
N LEU A 972 21.60 35.72 -33.07
CA LEU A 972 22.66 36.42 -33.80
C LEU A 972 24.03 36.20 -33.15
N ILE A 973 24.10 36.19 -31.82
CA ILE A 973 25.36 36.00 -31.09
C ILE A 973 25.88 34.56 -31.23
N THR A 974 24.99 33.57 -31.20
CA THR A 974 25.34 32.16 -31.40
C THR A 974 25.81 31.89 -32.82
N LEU A 975 25.12 32.44 -33.83
CA LEU A 975 25.56 32.35 -35.22
C LEU A 975 26.93 33.00 -35.43
N PHE A 976 27.14 34.21 -34.89
CA PHE A 976 28.43 34.90 -34.99
C PHE A 976 29.55 34.10 -34.29
N GLY A 977 29.30 33.64 -33.06
CA GLY A 977 30.24 32.81 -32.31
C GLY A 977 30.59 31.53 -33.04
N GLY A 978 29.60 30.85 -33.62
CA GLY A 978 29.86 29.61 -34.35
C GLY A 978 30.62 29.84 -35.66
N VAL A 979 30.39 30.96 -36.36
CA VAL A 979 31.23 31.35 -37.51
C VAL A 979 32.67 31.59 -37.08
N VAL A 980 32.90 32.30 -35.97
CA VAL A 980 34.26 32.50 -35.42
C VAL A 980 34.90 31.17 -35.04
N GLY A 981 34.16 30.27 -34.40
CA GLY A 981 34.62 28.92 -34.06
C GLY A 981 35.01 28.11 -35.28
N LEU A 982 34.22 28.15 -36.35
CA LEU A 982 34.52 27.49 -37.62
C LEU A 982 35.72 28.13 -38.35
N LEU A 983 35.89 29.45 -38.26
CA LEU A 983 37.05 30.15 -38.82
C LEU A 983 38.35 29.87 -38.05
N LEU A 984 38.29 29.68 -36.74
CA LEU A 984 39.45 29.27 -35.92
C LEU A 984 39.86 27.82 -36.16
N HIS A 985 38.94 26.99 -36.66
CA HIS A 985 39.22 25.61 -36.99
C HIS A 985 39.91 25.44 -38.35
N ARG A 986 39.57 26.28 -39.33
CA ARG A 986 40.27 26.38 -40.63
C ARG A 986 41.70 26.90 -40.43
#